data_AF-A0AAC8Q969-F1
#
_entry.id   AF-A0AAC8Q969-F1
#
_cell.length_a   1.000
_cell.length_b   1.000
_cell.length_c   1.000
_cell.angle_alpha   90.00
_cell.angle_beta   90.00
_cell.angle_gamma   90.00
#
_symmetry.space_group_name_H-M   'P 1'
#
loop_
_entity.id
_entity.type
_entity.pdbx_description
1 polymer ?
#
loop_
_entity_poly.entity_id
_entity_poly.type
_entity_poly.pdbx_seq_one_letter_code
_entity_poly.pdbx_strand_id
1 'polypeptide(L)'
;MSEWGEVDRALIGRLRVRSGSEEPLSARLRLEGLLSAVHLSPLGLPPSAILCIRHLRDPKPGVLSPRRLATRPPPDWEQALQQSLREHLSRAVRPALGSVPTSAEAVVFADPSELLASLASDVCGGVASSRWWWRSLYRDVELWRQLVKEWLRQPEYVPAALESLATRGEARAFLGRLSDEEAHALLLHVVRRYGLPALVPALEAHSGLEEVEESLEEVEESSDSSGPAPRASVHTAQSPAPASEAPWEHYVPEARSAAVGLEQHTLLGVALLLRRAPSEVARPSFAPAVARWRRAARQTAQRDPGIPSRSGPERPRVRSERPSRPTPGAGHTDVRPVPEDSPAPELSVPERKGPPSSQAVPERHVSGRPEASTPPVSTSPVPAPPPGEAVSENLAREPRVARPAATEASPLASHSGLSRTPGEEPPVTRWPGKPIRTQLGGLFYLLNLGLFLELYGDFSTPFSPGLALPVWDFLTLLGHRLLVEAHREDPVWDVLERLAGRAPGTPPGEGFEPPAEWRVPPSWLRPFREPGNWRWDVVPPVHRLRVLHPAGFLVVEVPADSGDAEAQARHECGPYSGRVPFALVPGALSSPGDEPAPLERWLGWLVPYVRARLQRALGVEEPAALARVLLEHEARLHVTEAHLDVLFSLADLPLPIRFAGLDRDIGWLPAAGRHVRFHFE
;
A
#
# COMPACT_ATOMS: atom_id res chain seq x y z
N MET A 1 15.13 -5.62 -16.34
CA MET A 1 14.73 -5.10 -15.03
C MET A 1 13.27 -5.43 -14.66
N SER A 2 12.57 -6.28 -15.40
CA SER A 2 11.16 -6.66 -15.13
C SER A 2 10.91 -7.48 -13.86
N GLU A 3 11.94 -7.79 -13.07
CA GLU A 3 11.90 -8.88 -12.07
C GLU A 3 11.97 -8.42 -10.60
N TRP A 4 12.06 -7.12 -10.30
CA TRP A 4 12.18 -6.63 -8.91
C TRP A 4 10.84 -6.52 -8.15
N GLY A 5 9.72 -6.90 -8.78
CA GLY A 5 8.39 -6.86 -8.15
C GLY A 5 8.08 -8.07 -7.25
N GLU A 6 8.82 -9.16 -7.40
CA GLU A 6 8.73 -10.32 -6.51
C GLU A 6 9.65 -10.08 -5.31
N VAL A 7 9.02 -9.83 -4.17
CA VAL A 7 9.70 -9.90 -2.88
C VAL A 7 10.16 -11.34 -2.68
N ASP A 8 11.36 -11.49 -2.12
CA ASP A 8 12.08 -12.75 -1.86
C ASP A 8 13.01 -13.28 -2.97
N ARG A 9 13.30 -12.48 -4.01
CA ARG A 9 14.23 -12.90 -5.08
C ARG A 9 15.65 -12.36 -4.87
N ALA A 10 16.59 -13.26 -4.57
CA ALA A 10 18.02 -12.95 -4.56
C ALA A 10 18.58 -12.89 -5.98
N LEU A 11 19.35 -11.82 -6.28
CA LEU A 11 19.93 -11.61 -7.61
C LEU A 11 21.46 -11.64 -7.54
N ILE A 12 22.06 -12.61 -8.26
CA ILE A 12 23.52 -12.71 -8.41
C ILE A 12 23.94 -12.01 -9.70
N GLY A 13 24.51 -10.81 -9.58
CA GLY A 13 24.91 -10.02 -10.75
C GLY A 13 26.09 -10.62 -11.53
N ARG A 14 27.04 -11.27 -10.86
CA ARG A 14 28.18 -11.95 -11.50
C ARG A 14 28.71 -13.07 -10.59
N LEU A 15 28.72 -14.29 -11.10
CA LEU A 15 29.38 -15.43 -10.47
C LEU A 15 30.74 -15.69 -11.15
N ARG A 16 31.80 -15.90 -10.37
CA ARG A 16 33.12 -16.32 -10.87
C ARG A 16 33.46 -17.68 -10.28
N VAL A 17 33.75 -18.64 -11.14
CA VAL A 17 34.01 -20.04 -10.77
C VAL A 17 35.38 -20.41 -11.30
N ARG A 18 36.16 -21.12 -10.49
CA ARG A 18 37.40 -21.78 -10.94
C ARG A 18 37.12 -23.27 -10.96
N SER A 19 37.10 -23.89 -12.13
CA SER A 19 36.88 -25.33 -12.30
C SER A 19 37.93 -25.95 -13.23
N GLY A 20 38.23 -27.23 -13.02
CA GLY A 20 39.41 -27.88 -13.59
C GLY A 20 39.29 -28.51 -14.98
N SER A 21 38.15 -28.41 -15.69
CA SER A 21 37.98 -28.88 -17.10
C SER A 21 36.52 -28.86 -17.60
N GLU A 22 35.61 -28.06 -17.04
CA GLU A 22 34.20 -28.10 -17.47
C GLU A 22 33.91 -27.09 -18.57
N GLU A 23 33.02 -27.47 -19.48
CA GLU A 23 32.45 -26.55 -20.47
C GLU A 23 31.67 -25.42 -19.75
N PRO A 24 31.90 -24.14 -20.05
CA PRO A 24 31.36 -23.02 -19.28
C PRO A 24 29.84 -23.00 -19.14
N LEU A 25 29.11 -23.41 -20.18
CA LEU A 25 27.65 -23.44 -20.18
C LEU A 25 27.10 -24.51 -19.24
N SER A 26 27.71 -25.70 -19.26
CA SER A 26 27.36 -26.82 -18.39
C SER A 26 27.59 -26.48 -16.91
N ALA A 27 28.72 -25.84 -16.60
CA ALA A 27 29.01 -25.37 -15.25
C ALA A 27 28.01 -24.30 -14.78
N ARG A 28 27.61 -23.39 -15.67
CA ARG A 28 26.61 -22.36 -15.40
C ARG A 28 25.25 -22.97 -15.05
N LEU A 29 24.70 -23.83 -15.91
CA LEU A 29 23.37 -24.43 -15.70
C LEU A 29 23.30 -25.23 -14.39
N ARG A 30 24.36 -25.98 -14.06
CA ARG A 30 24.43 -26.74 -12.81
C ARG A 30 24.49 -25.84 -11.58
N LEU A 31 25.25 -24.76 -11.64
CA LEU A 31 25.34 -23.81 -10.53
C LEU A 31 24.06 -22.98 -10.38
N GLU A 32 23.40 -22.62 -11.47
CA GLU A 32 22.07 -22.00 -11.43
C GLU A 32 21.06 -22.94 -10.75
N GLY A 33 21.05 -24.23 -11.11
CA GLY A 33 20.18 -25.23 -10.47
C GLY A 33 20.53 -25.53 -9.00
N LEU A 34 21.81 -25.49 -8.63
CA LEU A 34 22.24 -25.67 -7.24
C LEU A 34 21.90 -24.47 -6.37
N LEU A 35 22.18 -23.25 -6.86
CA LEU A 35 21.96 -22.01 -6.11
C LEU A 35 20.49 -21.61 -6.05
N SER A 36 19.66 -22.02 -7.02
CA SER A 36 18.21 -21.80 -6.96
C SER A 36 17.54 -22.55 -5.81
N ALA A 37 18.17 -23.63 -5.31
CA ALA A 37 17.68 -24.38 -4.17
C ALA A 37 18.12 -23.80 -2.81
N VAL A 38 18.91 -22.73 -2.79
CA VAL A 38 19.47 -22.12 -1.58
C VAL A 38 18.70 -20.87 -1.20
N HIS A 39 18.36 -20.73 0.08
CA HIS A 39 17.90 -19.47 0.63
C HIS A 39 19.08 -18.50 0.74
N LEU A 40 19.09 -17.49 -0.14
CA LEU A 40 20.12 -16.45 -0.21
C LEU A 40 19.77 -15.18 0.59
N SER A 41 18.62 -15.18 1.27
CA SER A 41 18.26 -14.13 2.22
C SER A 41 18.94 -14.39 3.58
N PRO A 42 19.60 -13.40 4.20
CA PRO A 42 20.16 -13.56 5.54
C PRO A 42 19.05 -13.67 6.58
N LEU A 43 19.19 -14.61 7.52
CA LEU A 43 18.34 -14.62 8.71
C LEU A 43 18.44 -13.30 9.49
N GLY A 44 17.29 -12.66 9.74
CA GLY A 44 17.18 -11.37 10.41
C GLY A 44 17.12 -10.15 9.47
N LEU A 45 17.20 -10.33 8.16
CA LEU A 45 16.86 -9.27 7.20
C LEU A 45 15.33 -9.09 7.19
N PRO A 46 14.79 -7.87 7.41
CA PRO A 46 13.37 -7.62 7.24
C PRO A 46 12.90 -8.01 5.83
N PRO A 47 11.68 -8.58 5.64
CA PRO A 47 11.28 -9.14 4.35
C PRO A 47 11.26 -8.13 3.19
N SER A 48 10.91 -6.88 3.47
CA SER A 48 10.90 -5.79 2.48
C SER A 48 12.28 -5.14 2.25
N ALA A 49 13.28 -5.45 3.08
CA ALA A 49 14.59 -4.81 3.02
C ALA A 49 15.45 -5.35 1.87
N ILE A 50 16.28 -4.47 1.30
CA ILE A 50 17.13 -4.78 0.16
C ILE A 50 18.59 -4.71 0.61
N LEU A 51 19.26 -5.87 0.66
CA LEU A 51 20.68 -5.97 0.97
C LEU A 51 21.51 -6.11 -0.32
N CYS A 52 22.32 -5.10 -0.61
CA CYS A 52 23.32 -5.13 -1.68
C CYS A 52 24.67 -5.56 -1.11
N ILE A 53 25.22 -6.68 -1.60
CA ILE A 53 26.58 -7.14 -1.23
C ILE A 53 27.49 -6.98 -2.45
N ARG A 54 28.62 -6.28 -2.27
CA ARG A 54 29.58 -6.00 -3.34
C ARG A 54 30.30 -7.27 -3.78
N HIS A 55 30.82 -8.02 -2.82
CA HIS A 55 31.59 -9.23 -3.05
C HIS A 55 31.27 -10.27 -1.97
N LEU A 56 30.67 -11.39 -2.37
CA LEU A 56 30.51 -12.57 -1.52
C LEU A 56 31.50 -13.65 -1.97
N ARG A 57 32.47 -13.97 -1.13
CA ARG A 57 33.41 -15.06 -1.39
C ARG A 57 32.76 -16.40 -1.03
N ASP A 58 33.18 -17.47 -1.70
CA ASP A 58 32.79 -18.83 -1.30
C ASP A 58 33.21 -19.07 0.16
N PRO A 59 32.25 -19.25 1.09
CA PRO A 59 32.55 -19.37 2.51
C PRO A 59 33.24 -20.69 2.85
N LYS A 60 33.13 -21.70 1.98
CA LYS A 60 33.77 -23.01 2.12
C LYS A 60 34.29 -23.50 0.76
N PRO A 61 35.45 -22.98 0.31
CA PRO A 61 36.05 -23.34 -0.96
C PRO A 61 36.23 -24.84 -1.15
N GLY A 62 35.84 -25.35 -2.32
CA GLY A 62 36.02 -26.75 -2.70
C GLY A 62 34.89 -27.70 -2.26
N VAL A 63 33.98 -27.23 -1.39
CA VAL A 63 32.80 -28.00 -0.97
C VAL A 63 31.72 -27.99 -2.07
N LEU A 64 31.50 -26.83 -2.69
CA LEU A 64 30.68 -26.73 -3.90
C LEU A 64 31.44 -27.29 -5.11
N SER A 65 31.07 -28.48 -5.56
CA SER A 65 31.64 -29.12 -6.75
C SER A 65 30.67 -29.08 -7.94
N PRO A 66 30.89 -28.24 -8.98
CA PRO A 66 30.03 -28.19 -10.17
C PRO A 66 30.07 -29.49 -11.00
N ARG A 67 31.03 -30.37 -10.72
CA ARG A 67 31.20 -31.70 -11.33
C ARG A 67 30.17 -32.73 -10.89
N ARG A 68 29.55 -32.57 -9.72
CA ARG A 68 28.53 -33.50 -9.22
C ARG A 68 27.15 -32.98 -9.62
N LEU A 69 26.31 -33.84 -10.20
CA LEU A 69 24.87 -33.59 -10.27
C LEU A 69 24.31 -33.71 -8.86
N ALA A 70 24.35 -32.61 -8.11
CA ALA A 70 23.63 -32.46 -6.86
C ALA A 70 22.48 -31.47 -7.09
N THR A 71 21.35 -31.70 -6.44
CA THR A 71 20.16 -30.84 -6.50
C THR A 71 20.13 -29.81 -5.38
N ARG A 72 20.94 -30.01 -4.33
CA ARG A 72 21.14 -29.08 -3.21
C ARG A 72 22.61 -29.03 -2.79
N PRO A 73 23.08 -27.88 -2.28
CA PRO A 73 24.41 -27.82 -1.71
C PRO A 73 24.51 -28.59 -0.38
N PRO A 74 25.75 -28.93 0.04
CA PRO A 74 25.98 -29.52 1.35
C PRO A 74 25.49 -28.59 2.49
N PRO A 75 24.87 -29.13 3.55
CA PRO A 75 24.30 -28.32 4.63
C PRO A 75 25.36 -27.51 5.38
N ASP A 76 26.58 -28.02 5.46
CA ASP A 76 27.69 -27.36 6.11
C ASP A 76 28.21 -26.15 5.31
N TRP A 77 28.03 -26.15 3.98
CA TRP A 77 28.27 -25.01 3.10
C TRP A 77 27.13 -23.98 3.24
N GLU A 78 25.87 -24.43 3.26
CA GLU A 78 24.71 -23.54 3.45
C GLU A 78 24.79 -22.78 4.79
N GLN A 79 25.15 -23.46 5.88
CA GLN A 79 25.37 -22.83 7.18
C GLN A 79 26.48 -21.77 7.13
N ALA A 80 27.59 -22.06 6.44
CA ALA A 80 28.70 -21.12 6.29
C ALA A 80 28.31 -19.91 5.41
N LEU A 81 27.47 -20.12 4.40
CA LEU A 81 26.89 -19.06 3.58
C LEU A 81 25.99 -18.15 4.43
N GLN A 82 25.06 -18.72 5.18
CA GLN A 82 24.17 -17.97 6.06
C GLN A 82 24.94 -17.14 7.09
N GLN A 83 25.99 -17.70 7.68
CA GLN A 83 26.86 -16.94 8.58
C GLN A 83 27.56 -15.77 7.88
N SER A 84 28.11 -16.00 6.68
CA SER A 84 28.73 -14.94 5.87
C SER A 84 27.73 -13.84 5.51
N LEU A 85 26.49 -14.19 5.14
CA LEU A 85 25.43 -13.22 4.84
C LEU A 85 25.06 -12.38 6.08
N ARG A 86 24.96 -12.99 7.27
CA ARG A 86 24.73 -12.26 8.53
C ARG A 86 25.86 -11.30 8.87
N GLU A 87 27.12 -11.70 8.64
CA GLU A 87 28.27 -10.81 8.84
C GLU A 87 28.21 -9.58 7.93
N HIS A 88 27.84 -9.76 6.66
CA HIS A 88 27.63 -8.65 5.72
C HIS A 88 26.46 -7.76 6.16
N LEU A 89 25.34 -8.35 6.59
CA LEU A 89 24.19 -7.61 7.10
C LEU A 89 24.56 -6.77 8.34
N SER A 90 25.31 -7.34 9.29
CA SER A 90 25.74 -6.64 10.51
C SER A 90 26.66 -5.44 10.25
N ARG A 91 27.37 -5.45 9.12
CA ARG A 91 28.28 -4.38 8.69
C ARG A 91 27.66 -3.49 7.60
N ALA A 92 26.42 -3.76 7.19
CA ALA A 92 25.78 -3.05 6.11
C ALA A 92 25.51 -1.59 6.52
N VAL A 93 25.83 -0.67 5.62
CA VAL A 93 25.59 0.76 5.82
C VAL A 93 24.26 1.14 5.16
N ARG A 94 23.43 1.91 5.85
CA ARG A 94 22.14 2.39 5.34
C ARG A 94 22.29 3.81 4.76
N PRO A 95 22.18 4.01 3.43
CA PRO A 95 22.48 5.31 2.82
C PRO A 95 21.56 6.44 3.28
N ALA A 96 20.32 6.12 3.66
CA ALA A 96 19.38 7.11 4.18
C ALA A 96 19.79 7.70 5.54
N LEU A 97 20.72 7.06 6.27
CA LEU A 97 21.20 7.51 7.58
C LEU A 97 22.52 8.29 7.53
N GLY A 98 23.12 8.45 6.35
CA GLY A 98 24.36 9.21 6.21
C GLY A 98 25.24 8.78 5.04
N SER A 99 26.45 9.34 4.99
CA SER A 99 27.41 9.02 3.95
C SER A 99 27.89 7.57 4.03
N VAL A 100 27.98 6.91 2.88
CA VAL A 100 28.47 5.54 2.78
C VAL A 100 29.98 5.56 2.48
N PRO A 101 30.82 4.95 3.33
CA PRO A 101 32.26 4.83 3.06
C PRO A 101 32.54 4.05 1.77
N THR A 102 33.61 4.39 1.05
CA THR A 102 34.01 3.68 -0.18
C THR A 102 34.47 2.24 0.07
N SER A 103 34.84 1.92 1.32
CA SER A 103 35.17 0.58 1.82
C SER A 103 33.95 -0.27 2.19
N ALA A 104 32.73 0.27 2.11
CA ALA A 104 31.52 -0.48 2.44
C ALA A 104 31.31 -1.62 1.43
N GLU A 105 31.40 -2.86 1.94
CA GLU A 105 31.17 -4.09 1.17
C GLU A 105 29.67 -4.49 1.14
N ALA A 106 28.86 -3.89 2.01
CA ALA A 106 27.42 -4.12 2.07
C ALA A 106 26.64 -2.83 2.30
N VAL A 107 25.52 -2.69 1.61
CA VAL A 107 24.59 -1.56 1.71
C VAL A 107 23.19 -2.10 1.89
N VAL A 108 22.42 -1.55 2.83
CA VAL A 108 21.03 -1.98 3.09
C VAL A 108 20.07 -0.81 2.90
N PHE A 109 18.93 -1.10 2.27
CA PHE A 109 17.77 -0.21 2.21
C PHE A 109 16.63 -0.85 2.98
N ALA A 110 15.89 -0.06 3.76
CA ALA A 110 14.77 -0.59 4.55
C ALA A 110 13.65 -1.16 3.69
N ASP A 111 13.39 -0.55 2.54
CA ASP A 111 12.37 -0.97 1.57
C ASP A 111 12.65 -0.35 0.17
N PRO A 112 11.86 -0.68 -0.86
CA PRO A 112 12.00 -0.06 -2.18
C PRO A 112 11.82 1.47 -2.19
N SER A 113 11.03 2.05 -1.29
CA SER A 113 10.85 3.52 -1.24
C SER A 113 12.12 4.22 -0.79
N GLU A 114 12.84 3.66 0.17
CA GLU A 114 14.14 4.18 0.62
C GLU A 114 15.21 4.04 -0.47
N LEU A 115 15.19 2.93 -1.21
CA LEU A 115 16.08 2.73 -2.36
C LEU A 115 15.84 3.81 -3.41
N LEU A 116 14.58 4.07 -3.76
CA LEU A 116 14.21 5.08 -4.75
C LEU A 116 14.54 6.50 -4.28
N ALA A 117 14.32 6.82 -3.02
CA ALA A 117 14.68 8.11 -2.43
C ALA A 117 16.20 8.32 -2.36
N SER A 118 16.97 7.25 -2.09
CA SER A 118 18.43 7.29 -2.07
C SER A 118 19.00 7.45 -3.48
N LEU A 119 18.42 6.76 -4.48
CA LEU A 119 18.79 6.92 -5.87
C LEU A 119 18.51 8.34 -6.36
N ALA A 120 17.34 8.91 -6.05
CA ALA A 120 16.97 10.28 -6.40
C ALA A 120 17.97 11.30 -5.82
N SER A 121 18.28 11.17 -4.53
CA SER A 121 19.28 11.98 -3.83
C SER A 121 20.64 11.93 -4.53
N ASP A 122 21.15 10.73 -4.82
CA ASP A 122 22.48 10.55 -5.42
C ASP A 122 22.54 11.02 -6.88
N VAL A 123 21.44 10.89 -7.63
CA VAL A 123 21.34 11.35 -9.02
C VAL A 123 21.30 12.88 -9.08
N CYS A 124 20.60 13.53 -8.15
CA CYS A 124 20.58 14.99 -8.03
C CYS A 124 21.91 15.54 -7.48
N GLY A 125 22.57 14.81 -6.57
CA GLY A 125 23.91 15.14 -6.08
C GLY A 125 25.04 14.83 -7.06
N GLY A 126 24.76 14.18 -8.19
CA GLY A 126 25.78 13.84 -9.21
C GLY A 126 26.76 12.75 -8.78
N VAL A 127 26.47 12.02 -7.69
CA VAL A 127 27.36 10.98 -7.12
C VAL A 127 26.90 9.56 -7.44
N ALA A 128 25.73 9.37 -8.05
CA ALA A 128 25.19 8.04 -8.30
C ALA A 128 26.09 7.16 -9.19
N SER A 129 26.75 7.73 -10.19
CA SER A 129 27.61 6.99 -11.13
C SER A 129 28.90 6.48 -10.49
N SER A 130 29.39 7.08 -9.39
CA SER A 130 30.60 6.64 -8.70
C SER A 130 30.34 5.49 -7.72
N ARG A 131 29.11 5.35 -7.22
CA ARG A 131 28.70 4.35 -6.23
C ARG A 131 28.54 2.97 -6.88
N TRP A 132 29.15 1.94 -6.28
CA TRP A 132 29.25 0.61 -6.90
C TRP A 132 27.91 -0.12 -6.97
N TRP A 133 27.01 0.08 -5.99
CA TRP A 133 25.72 -0.60 -5.95
C TRP A 133 24.79 -0.09 -7.04
N TRP A 134 24.77 1.22 -7.34
CA TRP A 134 24.01 1.75 -8.46
C TRP A 134 24.50 1.25 -9.80
N ARG A 135 25.83 1.18 -10.02
CA ARG A 135 26.39 0.56 -11.23
C ARG A 135 26.04 -0.92 -11.36
N SER A 136 25.87 -1.60 -10.23
CA SER A 136 25.52 -3.03 -10.21
C SER A 136 24.03 -3.25 -10.49
N LEU A 137 23.16 -2.39 -9.94
CA LEU A 137 21.70 -2.41 -10.08
C LEU A 137 21.25 -1.88 -11.45
N TYR A 138 21.87 -0.81 -11.93
CA TYR A 138 21.53 -0.07 -13.15
C TYR A 138 22.77 0.02 -14.06
N ARG A 139 23.06 -1.07 -14.80
CA ARG A 139 24.21 -1.13 -15.73
C ARG A 139 23.92 -0.35 -17.00
N ASP A 140 24.84 0.54 -17.38
CA ASP A 140 24.90 1.18 -18.70
C ASP A 140 23.62 1.94 -19.12
N VAL A 141 22.95 2.60 -18.16
CA VAL A 141 21.73 3.40 -18.38
C VAL A 141 21.86 4.84 -17.91
N GLU A 142 21.14 5.74 -18.57
CA GLU A 142 20.89 7.11 -18.09
C GLU A 142 20.04 7.07 -16.81
N LEU A 143 20.70 7.24 -15.66
CA LEU A 143 20.09 7.02 -14.33
C LEU A 143 18.85 7.88 -14.05
N TRP A 144 18.81 9.11 -14.57
CA TRP A 144 17.63 9.97 -14.41
C TRP A 144 16.39 9.38 -15.08
N ARG A 145 16.51 9.01 -16.36
CA ARG A 145 15.42 8.41 -17.13
C ARG A 145 14.95 7.11 -16.50
N GLN A 146 15.89 6.32 -15.98
CA GLN A 146 15.58 5.07 -15.30
C GLN A 146 14.88 5.30 -13.95
N LEU A 147 15.29 6.31 -13.18
CA LEU A 147 14.64 6.71 -11.93
C LEU A 147 13.17 7.10 -12.17
N VAL A 148 12.92 8.01 -13.11
CA VAL A 148 11.54 8.45 -13.45
C VAL A 148 10.70 7.26 -13.91
N LYS A 149 11.26 6.38 -14.74
CA LYS A 149 10.60 5.15 -15.18
C LYS A 149 10.25 4.21 -14.02
N GLU A 150 11.13 4.03 -13.04
CA GLU A 150 10.84 3.19 -11.87
C GLU A 150 9.79 3.82 -10.95
N TRP A 151 9.78 5.15 -10.79
CA TRP A 151 8.74 5.85 -10.03
C TRP A 151 7.37 5.74 -10.70
N LEU A 152 7.31 5.81 -12.04
CA LEU A 152 6.07 5.56 -12.80
C LEU A 152 5.62 4.10 -12.75
N ARG A 153 6.57 3.15 -12.68
CA ARG A 153 6.28 1.71 -12.59
C ARG A 153 5.77 1.31 -11.21
N GLN A 154 6.24 1.98 -10.15
CA GLN A 154 5.90 1.68 -8.77
C GLN A 154 5.44 2.96 -8.03
N PRO A 155 4.32 3.57 -8.45
CA PRO A 155 3.85 4.83 -7.89
C PRO A 155 3.46 4.74 -6.41
N GLU A 156 3.18 3.55 -5.89
CA GLU A 156 2.95 3.30 -4.46
C GLU A 156 4.09 3.84 -3.56
N TYR A 157 5.33 3.78 -4.03
CA TYR A 157 6.51 4.19 -3.24
C TYR A 157 6.82 5.68 -3.34
N VAL A 158 6.21 6.40 -4.29
CA VAL A 158 6.52 7.80 -4.58
C VAL A 158 6.24 8.72 -3.37
N PRO A 159 5.09 8.63 -2.68
CA PRO A 159 4.85 9.43 -1.47
C PRO A 159 5.87 9.24 -0.36
N ALA A 160 6.21 7.99 -0.03
CA ALA A 160 7.23 7.69 1.00
C ALA A 160 8.64 8.17 0.57
N ALA A 161 8.97 8.04 -0.71
CA ALA A 161 10.24 8.53 -1.24
C ALA A 161 10.34 10.06 -1.22
N LEU A 162 9.26 10.76 -1.59
CA LEU A 162 9.18 12.23 -1.52
C LEU A 162 9.23 12.74 -0.08
N GLU A 163 8.58 12.05 0.86
CA GLU A 163 8.68 12.36 2.29
C GLU A 163 10.12 12.24 2.78
N SER A 164 10.82 11.16 2.42
CA SER A 164 12.24 10.99 2.75
C SER A 164 13.13 12.11 2.18
N LEU A 165 12.87 12.56 0.94
CA LEU A 165 13.58 13.69 0.34
C LEU A 165 13.24 15.02 1.01
N ALA A 166 11.96 15.24 1.37
CA ALA A 166 11.51 16.45 2.04
C ALA A 166 12.14 16.59 3.42
N THR A 167 12.17 15.52 4.23
CA THR A 167 12.81 15.55 5.55
C THR A 167 14.32 15.80 5.48
N ARG A 168 14.97 15.50 4.36
CA ARG A 168 16.40 15.79 4.11
C ARG A 168 16.64 17.17 3.49
N GLY A 169 15.59 17.92 3.16
CA GLY A 169 15.70 19.19 2.45
C GLY A 169 16.08 19.05 0.96
N GLU A 170 15.97 17.84 0.41
CA GLU A 170 16.41 17.49 -0.95
C GLU A 170 15.25 17.51 -1.97
N ALA A 171 14.00 17.60 -1.51
CA ALA A 171 12.81 17.57 -2.37
C ALA A 171 12.84 18.64 -3.46
N ARG A 172 13.28 19.86 -3.16
CA ARG A 172 13.37 20.95 -4.14
C ARG A 172 14.35 20.64 -5.28
N ALA A 173 15.51 20.07 -4.97
CA ALA A 173 16.51 19.72 -5.97
C ALA A 173 16.02 18.62 -6.92
N PHE A 174 15.29 17.65 -6.37
CA PHE A 174 14.66 16.59 -7.15
C PHE A 174 13.51 17.11 -8.03
N LEU A 175 12.54 17.81 -7.43
CA LEU A 175 11.37 18.34 -8.14
C LEU A 175 11.76 19.36 -9.21
N GLY A 176 12.77 20.20 -8.95
CA GLY A 176 13.27 21.17 -9.93
C GLY A 176 13.93 20.54 -11.16
N ARG A 177 14.19 19.24 -11.15
CA ARG A 177 14.73 18.48 -12.29
C ARG A 177 13.64 17.76 -13.09
N LEU A 178 12.46 17.53 -12.50
CA LEU A 178 11.31 16.97 -13.21
C LEU A 178 10.72 18.01 -14.16
N SER A 179 10.43 17.58 -15.39
CA SER A 179 9.57 18.38 -16.27
C SER A 179 8.14 18.43 -15.74
N ASP A 180 7.35 19.41 -16.21
CA ASP A 180 5.94 19.51 -15.84
C ASP A 180 5.15 18.26 -16.27
N GLU A 181 5.50 17.68 -17.43
CA GLU A 181 4.91 16.43 -17.94
C GLU A 181 5.27 15.23 -17.06
N GLU A 182 6.53 15.10 -16.64
CA GLU A 182 6.97 14.02 -15.74
C GLU A 182 6.28 14.14 -14.37
N ALA A 183 6.20 15.35 -13.81
CA ALA A 183 5.54 15.60 -12.53
C ALA A 183 4.04 15.32 -12.59
N HIS A 184 3.37 15.75 -13.67
CA HIS A 184 1.96 15.49 -13.89
C HIS A 184 1.67 13.99 -14.07
N ALA A 185 2.48 13.29 -14.88
CA ALA A 185 2.36 11.85 -15.10
C ALA A 185 2.54 11.08 -13.79
N LEU A 186 3.56 11.42 -12.98
CA LEU A 186 3.78 10.82 -11.67
C LEU A 186 2.59 11.04 -10.73
N LEU A 187 2.08 12.28 -10.68
CA LEU A 187 0.92 12.62 -9.84
C LEU A 187 -0.32 11.81 -10.23
N LEU A 188 -0.61 11.66 -11.52
CA LEU A 188 -1.73 10.84 -11.98
C LEU A 188 -1.56 9.37 -11.59
N HIS A 189 -0.35 8.81 -11.72
CA HIS A 189 -0.08 7.43 -11.32
C HIS A 189 -0.24 7.24 -9.81
N VAL A 190 0.22 8.19 -8.99
CA VAL A 190 0.02 8.18 -7.53
C VAL A 190 -1.47 8.22 -7.19
N VAL A 191 -2.21 9.20 -7.71
CA VAL A 191 -3.65 9.37 -7.45
C VAL A 191 -4.44 8.11 -7.81
N ARG A 192 -4.15 7.48 -8.95
CA ARG A 192 -4.78 6.23 -9.36
C ARG A 192 -4.40 5.06 -8.45
N ARG A 193 -3.12 4.92 -8.10
CA ARG A 193 -2.62 3.82 -7.24
C ARG A 193 -3.14 3.89 -5.80
N TYR A 194 -3.36 5.09 -5.29
CA TYR A 194 -3.90 5.35 -3.96
C TYR A 194 -5.44 5.39 -3.92
N GLY A 195 -6.12 5.12 -5.04
CA GLY A 195 -7.59 5.03 -5.07
C GLY A 195 -8.28 6.37 -4.82
N LEU A 196 -7.76 7.46 -5.41
CA LEU A 196 -8.32 8.82 -5.29
C LEU A 196 -9.00 9.28 -6.58
N PRO A 197 -10.06 8.59 -7.06
CA PRO A 197 -10.60 8.85 -8.39
C PRO A 197 -11.21 10.23 -8.55
N ALA A 198 -11.75 10.81 -7.47
CA ALA A 198 -12.28 12.16 -7.46
C ALA A 198 -11.23 13.23 -7.80
N LEU A 199 -9.94 12.96 -7.56
CA LEU A 199 -8.85 13.88 -7.92
C LEU A 199 -8.51 13.85 -9.41
N VAL A 200 -8.76 12.76 -10.13
CA VAL A 200 -8.34 12.62 -11.54
C VAL A 200 -8.93 13.74 -12.42
N PRO A 201 -10.26 14.02 -12.39
CA PRO A 201 -10.82 15.14 -13.15
C PRO A 201 -10.25 16.50 -12.74
N ALA A 202 -9.99 16.70 -11.44
CA ALA A 202 -9.39 17.94 -10.94
C ALA A 202 -7.96 18.16 -11.48
N LEU A 203 -7.26 17.08 -11.82
CA LEU A 203 -5.93 17.12 -12.41
C LEU A 203 -5.96 17.31 -13.92
N GLU A 204 -6.86 16.60 -14.61
CA GLU A 204 -6.98 16.56 -16.07
C GLU A 204 -7.71 17.76 -16.68
N ALA A 205 -8.51 18.49 -15.90
CA ALA A 205 -9.46 19.50 -16.40
C ALA A 205 -8.92 20.57 -17.37
N HIS A 206 -7.60 20.73 -17.59
CA HIS A 206 -7.07 21.72 -18.55
C HIS A 206 -5.73 21.27 -19.19
N SER A 207 -5.61 20.02 -19.65
CA SER A 207 -4.40 19.52 -20.33
C SER A 207 -4.31 19.83 -21.84
N GLY A 208 -5.31 20.48 -22.46
CA GLY A 208 -5.30 21.00 -23.85
C GLY A 208 -6.46 22.00 -24.00
N LEU A 209 -6.42 23.15 -24.69
CA LEU A 209 -5.98 23.49 -26.05
C LEU A 209 -6.77 22.85 -27.22
N GLU A 210 -7.92 22.22 -26.98
CA GLU A 210 -8.89 21.88 -28.02
C GLU A 210 -10.32 22.09 -27.48
N GLU A 211 -10.89 23.28 -27.71
CA GLU A 211 -12.33 23.62 -27.74
C GLU A 211 -12.45 25.15 -27.83
N VAL A 212 -11.92 25.74 -28.91
CA VAL A 212 -12.24 27.13 -29.32
C VAL A 212 -12.78 27.16 -30.76
N GLU A 213 -13.14 26.01 -31.34
CA GLU A 213 -13.60 25.96 -32.75
C GLU A 213 -15.03 25.41 -32.95
N GLU A 214 -15.84 25.21 -31.90
CA GLU A 214 -17.25 24.82 -32.03
C GLU A 214 -18.22 25.80 -31.35
N SER A 215 -18.03 27.10 -31.54
CA SER A 215 -19.05 28.10 -31.17
C SER A 215 -19.16 29.28 -32.13
N LEU A 216 -18.82 29.07 -33.42
CA LEU A 216 -19.03 30.07 -34.48
C LEU A 216 -19.86 29.59 -35.68
N GLU A 217 -20.48 28.41 -35.62
CA GLU A 217 -21.41 27.96 -36.68
C GLU A 217 -22.64 27.30 -36.06
N GLU A 218 -23.58 28.11 -35.54
CA GLU A 218 -25.02 27.78 -35.47
C GLU A 218 -25.80 28.96 -34.88
N VAL A 219 -25.84 30.09 -35.59
CA VAL A 219 -26.92 31.08 -35.43
C VAL A 219 -27.25 31.67 -36.80
N GLU A 220 -27.98 30.91 -37.63
CA GLU A 220 -28.92 31.49 -38.57
C GLU A 220 -30.19 30.61 -38.62
N GLU A 221 -31.34 31.29 -38.56
CA GLU A 221 -32.71 30.81 -38.79
C GLU A 221 -33.43 30.05 -37.65
N SER A 222 -34.13 30.80 -36.79
CA SER A 222 -35.58 31.02 -36.99
C SER A 222 -36.23 31.73 -35.80
N SER A 223 -36.96 32.77 -36.16
CA SER A 223 -37.80 33.66 -35.35
C SER A 223 -39.08 33.00 -34.84
N ASP A 224 -39.42 33.27 -33.59
CA ASP A 224 -40.71 33.77 -33.05
C ASP A 224 -41.14 33.08 -31.74
N SER A 225 -41.04 33.80 -30.63
CA SER A 225 -42.20 34.07 -29.79
C SER A 225 -41.84 35.07 -28.68
N SER A 226 -42.73 36.07 -28.55
CA SER A 226 -42.61 37.23 -27.68
C SER A 226 -43.11 36.91 -26.26
N GLY A 227 -42.36 37.35 -25.23
CA GLY A 227 -42.81 37.41 -23.84
C GLY A 227 -41.77 38.13 -22.96
N PRO A 228 -42.15 39.13 -22.14
CA PRO A 228 -41.20 40.13 -21.63
C PRO A 228 -40.47 39.65 -20.37
N ALA A 229 -39.14 39.73 -20.38
CA ALA A 229 -38.30 39.61 -19.19
C ALA A 229 -38.03 40.99 -18.55
N PRO A 230 -38.03 41.10 -17.20
CA PRO A 230 -37.63 42.33 -16.55
C PRO A 230 -36.10 42.44 -16.54
N ARG A 231 -35.60 43.65 -16.88
CA ARG A 231 -34.20 44.03 -16.76
C ARG A 231 -33.82 44.26 -15.30
N ALA A 232 -32.75 43.61 -14.83
CA ALA A 232 -32.01 44.04 -13.65
C ALA A 232 -30.51 43.77 -13.84
N SER A 233 -29.83 44.81 -14.33
CA SER A 233 -28.55 45.35 -13.88
C SER A 233 -27.43 44.39 -13.45
N VAL A 234 -26.47 44.25 -14.36
CA VAL A 234 -25.05 44.02 -14.09
C VAL A 234 -24.50 45.17 -13.25
N HIS A 235 -23.76 44.86 -12.18
CA HIS A 235 -22.53 45.50 -11.70
C HIS A 235 -22.38 45.28 -10.19
N THR A 236 -21.62 44.27 -9.83
CA THR A 236 -20.87 44.31 -8.57
C THR A 236 -19.48 43.77 -8.87
N ALA A 237 -18.53 44.70 -8.97
CA ALA A 237 -17.11 44.40 -9.00
C ALA A 237 -16.77 43.63 -7.71
N GLN A 238 -16.69 42.32 -7.81
CA GLN A 238 -16.11 41.51 -6.75
C GLN A 238 -14.60 41.75 -6.78
N SER A 239 -14.15 42.45 -5.74
CA SER A 239 -12.74 42.55 -5.35
C SER A 239 -12.10 41.15 -5.36
N PRO A 240 -10.87 40.97 -5.88
CA PRO A 240 -10.27 39.65 -5.99
C PRO A 240 -10.13 39.04 -4.58
N ALA A 241 -10.76 37.89 -4.37
CA ALA A 241 -10.54 37.09 -3.17
C ALA A 241 -9.03 36.85 -2.99
N PRO A 242 -8.51 36.85 -1.75
CA PRO A 242 -7.09 36.59 -1.51
C PRO A 242 -6.70 35.27 -2.16
N ALA A 243 -5.48 35.21 -2.70
CA ALA A 243 -4.91 34.03 -3.34
C ALA A 243 -5.24 32.79 -2.50
N SER A 244 -6.07 31.89 -3.03
CA SER A 244 -6.53 30.73 -2.28
C SER A 244 -5.31 29.95 -1.81
N GLU A 245 -5.15 29.76 -0.50
CA GLU A 245 -4.09 28.91 0.04
C GLU A 245 -4.26 27.47 -0.48
N ALA A 246 -3.15 26.75 -0.61
CA ALA A 246 -3.19 25.37 -1.07
C ALA A 246 -3.91 24.48 -0.02
N PRO A 247 -4.69 23.46 -0.43
CA PRO A 247 -5.42 22.62 0.53
C PRO A 247 -4.54 21.87 1.53
N TRP A 248 -3.28 21.60 1.19
CA TRP A 248 -2.30 20.89 2.04
C TRP A 248 -1.42 21.82 2.87
N GLU A 249 -1.59 23.13 2.77
CA GLU A 249 -0.67 24.13 3.31
C GLU A 249 -0.34 23.95 4.80
N HIS A 250 -1.36 23.68 5.61
CA HIS A 250 -1.20 23.50 7.05
C HIS A 250 -0.35 22.26 7.41
N TYR A 251 -0.38 21.24 6.55
CA TYR A 251 0.29 19.96 6.76
C TYR A 251 1.64 19.87 6.03
N VAL A 252 1.81 20.67 4.98
CA VAL A 252 2.95 20.65 4.06
C VAL A 252 3.45 22.08 3.79
N PRO A 253 3.90 22.81 4.82
CA PRO A 253 4.36 24.19 4.66
C PRO A 253 5.59 24.30 3.75
N GLU A 254 6.40 23.26 3.66
CA GLU A 254 7.57 23.23 2.78
C GLU A 254 7.21 23.31 1.29
N ALA A 255 5.98 22.97 0.91
CA ALA A 255 5.52 23.07 -0.48
C ALA A 255 5.53 24.52 -0.99
N ARG A 256 5.33 25.52 -0.11
CA ARG A 256 5.53 26.94 -0.44
C ARG A 256 6.98 27.24 -0.80
N SER A 257 7.90 26.75 0.01
CA SER A 257 9.34 27.02 -0.10
C SER A 257 10.01 26.26 -1.27
N ALA A 258 9.38 25.20 -1.74
CA ALA A 258 9.91 24.36 -2.82
C ALA A 258 9.99 25.11 -4.17
N ALA A 259 9.29 26.24 -4.36
CA ALA A 259 9.38 27.16 -5.51
C ALA A 259 9.58 26.43 -6.86
N VAL A 260 8.73 25.43 -7.10
CA VAL A 260 8.68 24.62 -8.31
C VAL A 260 7.37 24.90 -9.05
N GLY A 261 7.29 24.51 -10.33
CA GLY A 261 6.11 24.71 -11.16
C GLY A 261 4.83 24.12 -10.55
N LEU A 262 3.68 24.50 -11.11
CA LEU A 262 2.36 24.12 -10.58
C LEU A 262 2.21 22.61 -10.41
N GLU A 263 2.69 21.82 -11.37
CA GLU A 263 2.56 20.36 -11.34
C GLU A 263 3.44 19.73 -10.25
N GLN A 264 4.67 20.19 -10.10
CA GLN A 264 5.58 19.75 -9.03
C GLN A 264 5.07 20.15 -7.64
N HIS A 265 4.48 21.34 -7.50
CA HIS A 265 3.85 21.77 -6.25
C HIS A 265 2.68 20.85 -5.91
N THR A 266 1.81 20.57 -6.89
CA THR A 266 0.65 19.69 -6.70
C THR A 266 1.11 18.28 -6.33
N LEU A 267 2.12 17.73 -7.02
CA LEU A 267 2.71 16.43 -6.73
C LEU A 267 3.22 16.36 -5.29
N LEU A 268 4.03 17.33 -4.86
CA LEU A 268 4.59 17.34 -3.51
C LEU A 268 3.50 17.46 -2.44
N GLY A 269 2.55 18.38 -2.64
CA GLY A 269 1.46 18.62 -1.69
C GLY A 269 0.58 17.40 -1.48
N VAL A 270 0.12 16.78 -2.57
CA VAL A 270 -0.72 15.56 -2.50
C VAL A 270 0.07 14.38 -1.93
N ALA A 271 1.32 14.18 -2.38
CA ALA A 271 2.15 13.07 -1.92
C ALA A 271 2.44 13.13 -0.42
N LEU A 272 2.78 14.31 0.12
CA LEU A 272 3.04 14.45 1.55
C LEU A 272 1.75 14.43 2.38
N LEU A 273 0.64 14.97 1.87
CA LEU A 273 -0.64 14.92 2.58
C LEU A 273 -1.16 13.47 2.71
N LEU A 274 -0.96 12.64 1.68
CA LEU A 274 -1.24 11.19 1.72
C LEU A 274 -0.51 10.47 2.87
N ARG A 275 0.65 10.99 3.30
CA ARG A 275 1.46 10.40 4.38
C ARG A 275 1.10 10.98 5.75
N ARG A 276 0.93 12.30 5.82
CA ARG A 276 0.78 13.04 7.07
C ARG A 276 -0.65 13.13 7.57
N ALA A 277 -1.63 13.17 6.67
CA ALA A 277 -3.04 13.30 6.98
C ALA A 277 -3.92 12.59 5.93
N PRO A 278 -3.85 11.24 5.83
CA PRO A 278 -4.62 10.48 4.84
C PRO A 278 -6.13 10.67 4.98
N SER A 279 -6.63 10.90 6.20
CA SER A 279 -8.05 11.19 6.47
C SER A 279 -8.52 12.49 5.81
N GLU A 280 -7.67 13.51 5.70
CA GLU A 280 -8.00 14.77 5.01
C GLU A 280 -8.11 14.56 3.49
N VAL A 281 -7.26 13.71 2.92
CA VAL A 281 -7.32 13.35 1.48
C VAL A 281 -8.59 12.58 1.15
N ALA A 282 -9.07 11.74 2.08
CA ALA A 282 -10.29 10.95 1.91
C ALA A 282 -11.58 11.78 1.98
N ARG A 283 -11.52 13.06 2.41
CA ARG A 283 -12.73 13.90 2.52
C ARG A 283 -13.31 14.22 1.13
N PRO A 284 -14.64 14.17 0.95
CA PRO A 284 -15.28 14.55 -0.30
C PRO A 284 -14.98 15.99 -0.77
N SER A 285 -14.67 16.88 0.16
CA SER A 285 -14.34 18.29 -0.10
C SER A 285 -12.91 18.51 -0.64
N PHE A 286 -12.02 17.52 -0.52
CA PHE A 286 -10.61 17.67 -0.88
C PHE A 286 -10.41 17.89 -2.39
N ALA A 287 -10.96 17.02 -3.24
CA ALA A 287 -10.79 17.14 -4.69
C ALA A 287 -11.32 18.47 -5.26
N PRO A 288 -12.52 18.95 -4.87
CA PRO A 288 -12.99 20.29 -5.25
C PRO A 288 -12.08 21.43 -4.77
N ALA A 289 -11.46 21.30 -3.59
CA ALA A 289 -10.51 22.29 -3.07
C ALA A 289 -9.25 22.36 -3.94
N VAL A 290 -8.68 21.20 -4.31
CA VAL A 290 -7.52 21.12 -5.21
C VAL A 290 -7.84 21.73 -6.58
N ALA A 291 -9.00 21.41 -7.17
CA ALA A 291 -9.43 21.97 -8.44
C ALA A 291 -9.56 23.50 -8.43
N ARG A 292 -10.08 24.05 -7.32
CA ARG A 292 -10.24 25.50 -7.13
C ARG A 292 -8.89 26.20 -7.02
N TRP A 293 -7.98 25.66 -6.21
CA TRP A 293 -6.64 26.18 -6.04
C TRP A 293 -5.84 26.18 -7.34
N ARG A 294 -5.83 25.05 -8.09
CA ARG A 294 -5.10 24.97 -9.37
C ARG A 294 -5.62 25.98 -10.41
N ARG A 295 -6.93 26.19 -10.48
CA ARG A 295 -7.53 27.21 -11.38
C ARG A 295 -7.07 28.62 -11.00
N ALA A 296 -7.10 28.96 -9.72
CA ALA A 296 -6.62 30.26 -9.24
C ALA A 296 -5.12 30.47 -9.53
N ALA A 297 -4.29 29.46 -9.28
CA ALA A 297 -2.84 29.53 -9.54
C ALA A 297 -2.51 29.77 -11.03
N ARG A 298 -3.22 29.11 -11.95
CA ARG A 298 -3.07 29.31 -13.40
C ARG A 298 -3.47 30.71 -13.84
N GLN A 299 -4.56 31.24 -13.31
CA GLN A 299 -5.01 32.60 -13.62
C GLN A 299 -4.01 33.66 -13.16
N THR A 300 -3.38 33.45 -12.00
CA THR A 300 -2.31 34.32 -11.51
C THR A 300 -1.08 34.26 -12.41
N ALA A 301 -0.65 33.06 -12.81
CA ALA A 301 0.50 32.89 -13.72
C ALA A 301 0.27 33.52 -15.10
N GLN A 302 -0.97 33.52 -15.61
CA GLN A 302 -1.33 34.18 -16.87
C GLN A 302 -1.38 35.71 -16.75
N ARG A 303 -1.69 36.25 -15.56
CA ARG A 303 -1.77 37.71 -15.31
C ARG A 303 -0.40 38.35 -15.09
N ASP A 304 0.60 37.58 -14.67
CA ASP A 304 1.96 38.07 -14.42
C ASP A 304 3.00 37.31 -15.29
N PRO A 305 3.07 37.59 -16.61
CA PRO A 305 3.99 36.90 -17.52
C PRO A 305 5.48 37.28 -17.34
N GLY A 306 5.81 38.10 -16.33
CA GLY A 306 7.16 38.67 -16.12
C GLY A 306 8.23 37.69 -15.63
N ILE A 307 7.89 36.42 -15.37
CA ILE A 307 8.85 35.38 -14.97
C ILE A 307 8.97 34.37 -16.11
N PRO A 308 10.10 34.30 -16.84
CA PRO A 308 10.23 33.34 -17.92
C PRO A 308 10.23 31.92 -17.36
N SER A 309 9.20 31.16 -17.71
CA SER A 309 9.20 29.69 -17.65
C SER A 309 10.44 29.21 -18.39
N ARG A 310 11.36 28.57 -17.65
CA ARG A 310 12.56 27.95 -18.23
C ARG A 310 12.17 26.69 -19.01
N SER A 311 11.64 26.87 -20.21
CA SER A 311 11.77 25.88 -21.27
C SER A 311 13.26 25.72 -21.59
N GLY A 312 13.72 24.46 -21.69
CA GLY A 312 15.13 24.09 -21.81
C GLY A 312 15.86 24.71 -23.02
N PRO A 313 17.20 24.64 -23.07
CA PRO A 313 17.98 25.30 -24.10
C PRO A 313 17.73 24.66 -25.47
N GLU A 314 17.03 25.39 -26.35
CA GLU A 314 16.94 25.07 -27.77
C GLU A 314 18.35 25.10 -28.40
N ARG A 315 18.77 23.96 -28.95
CA ARG A 315 19.93 23.91 -29.86
C ARG A 315 19.57 24.62 -31.18
N PRO A 316 20.45 25.48 -31.73
CA PRO A 316 20.18 26.17 -32.98
C PRO A 316 20.11 25.15 -34.13
N ARG A 317 18.95 25.13 -34.81
CA ARG A 317 18.71 24.33 -36.02
C ARG A 317 19.53 24.90 -37.18
N VAL A 318 20.54 24.17 -37.62
CA VAL A 318 21.23 24.42 -38.89
C VAL A 318 20.30 24.02 -40.03
N ARG A 319 19.96 25.00 -40.87
CA ARG A 319 19.15 24.87 -42.08
C ARG A 319 19.96 24.09 -43.13
N SER A 320 19.56 22.87 -43.45
CA SER A 320 20.13 22.09 -44.56
C SER A 320 19.45 22.51 -45.87
N GLU A 321 20.05 23.45 -46.59
CA GLU A 321 19.75 23.70 -48.00
C GLU A 321 20.49 22.68 -48.86
N ARG A 322 19.74 21.93 -49.69
CA ARG A 322 20.29 21.12 -50.79
C ARG A 322 20.77 22.06 -51.90
N PRO A 323 21.99 21.88 -52.43
CA PRO A 323 22.36 22.43 -53.73
C PRO A 323 22.39 21.35 -54.81
N SER A 324 21.75 21.69 -55.93
CA SER A 324 21.79 20.99 -57.21
C SER A 324 23.18 21.06 -57.86
N ARG A 325 23.58 20.01 -58.58
CA ARG A 325 24.70 20.01 -59.54
C ARG A 325 24.21 20.55 -60.90
N PRO A 326 25.05 21.24 -61.71
CA PRO A 326 26.08 20.55 -62.50
C PRO A 326 27.45 21.28 -62.70
N THR A 327 28.39 20.46 -63.21
CA THR A 327 29.78 20.56 -63.74
C THR A 327 30.21 21.79 -64.59
N PRO A 328 31.48 21.88 -65.10
CA PRO A 328 32.82 21.51 -64.59
C PRO A 328 33.91 22.63 -64.83
N GLY A 329 35.08 22.56 -64.17
CA GLY A 329 36.20 23.45 -64.52
C GLY A 329 37.52 23.18 -63.78
N ALA A 330 38.46 22.58 -64.53
CA ALA A 330 39.93 22.68 -64.52
C ALA A 330 40.75 22.92 -63.22
N GLY A 331 41.80 22.11 -63.04
CA GLY A 331 43.11 22.59 -62.56
C GLY A 331 43.76 21.88 -61.37
N HIS A 332 44.44 20.76 -61.66
CA HIS A 332 45.81 20.41 -61.21
C HIS A 332 46.33 20.91 -59.84
N THR A 333 46.76 20.03 -58.93
CA THR A 333 48.15 19.51 -58.82
C THR A 333 48.17 18.35 -57.78
N ASP A 334 48.63 17.14 -58.13
CA ASP A 334 49.99 16.57 -57.91
C ASP A 334 50.26 16.28 -56.40
N VAL A 335 50.63 15.10 -55.87
CA VAL A 335 51.50 13.99 -56.33
C VAL A 335 51.16 12.68 -55.56
N ARG A 336 50.85 11.61 -56.32
CA ARG A 336 51.37 10.21 -56.40
C ARG A 336 52.16 9.46 -55.24
N PRO A 337 52.32 8.10 -55.30
CA PRO A 337 51.71 7.12 -54.36
C PRO A 337 52.66 5.94 -53.90
N VAL A 338 52.10 4.70 -53.73
CA VAL A 338 52.66 3.30 -53.78
C VAL A 338 52.51 2.49 -52.43
N PRO A 339 52.19 1.16 -52.37
CA PRO A 339 51.00 0.42 -52.84
C PRO A 339 50.54 -0.78 -51.90
N GLU A 340 49.54 -1.56 -52.37
CA GLU A 340 49.28 -3.02 -52.13
C GLU A 340 48.80 -3.50 -50.73
N ASP A 341 47.82 -4.41 -50.53
CA ASP A 341 47.09 -5.34 -51.42
C ASP A 341 45.81 -5.93 -50.72
N SER A 342 44.66 -5.95 -51.44
CA SER A 342 43.54 -6.93 -51.49
C SER A 342 42.82 -7.53 -50.22
N PRO A 343 41.68 -8.25 -50.35
CA PRO A 343 40.33 -7.77 -50.69
C PRO A 343 39.21 -8.25 -49.71
N ALA A 344 38.01 -7.64 -49.83
CA ALA A 344 36.76 -8.11 -49.21
C ALA A 344 36.06 -9.19 -50.04
N PRO A 345 35.04 -9.89 -49.49
CA PRO A 345 33.72 -9.70 -50.10
C PRO A 345 32.53 -9.59 -49.13
N GLU A 346 31.42 -9.27 -49.78
CA GLU A 346 30.12 -8.74 -49.37
C GLU A 346 29.23 -9.58 -48.44
N LEU A 347 28.30 -8.82 -47.83
CA LEU A 347 27.12 -9.24 -47.08
C LEU A 347 26.05 -9.88 -47.96
N SER A 348 25.33 -10.86 -47.42
CA SER A 348 23.94 -11.19 -47.80
C SER A 348 23.19 -11.77 -46.61
N VAL A 349 22.19 -11.03 -46.14
CA VAL A 349 21.19 -11.42 -45.13
C VAL A 349 19.98 -11.97 -45.88
N PRO A 350 19.36 -13.08 -45.41
CA PRO A 350 17.97 -13.31 -45.70
C PRO A 350 17.11 -13.31 -44.42
N GLU A 351 15.99 -12.60 -44.52
CA GLU A 351 14.84 -12.63 -43.62
C GLU A 351 14.34 -14.06 -43.37
N ARG A 352 13.87 -14.33 -42.14
CA ARG A 352 12.92 -15.42 -41.88
C ARG A 352 11.76 -14.99 -40.98
N LYS A 353 10.60 -15.04 -41.63
CA LYS A 353 9.21 -15.21 -41.18
C LYS A 353 9.04 -15.88 -39.80
N GLY A 354 8.10 -15.36 -39.04
CA GLY A 354 7.62 -15.95 -37.78
C GLY A 354 6.88 -17.29 -37.96
N PRO A 355 6.61 -18.02 -36.87
CA PRO A 355 5.83 -19.25 -36.92
C PRO A 355 4.35 -19.05 -36.48
N PRO A 356 3.45 -19.96 -36.87
CA PRO A 356 1.99 -19.81 -36.78
C PRO A 356 1.35 -20.54 -35.59
N SER A 357 0.07 -20.23 -35.35
CA SER A 357 -0.86 -21.00 -34.50
C SER A 357 -1.36 -22.28 -35.20
N SER A 358 -1.54 -23.38 -34.44
CA SER A 358 -2.82 -24.10 -34.20
C SER A 358 -2.67 -25.62 -33.95
N GLN A 359 -3.65 -26.16 -33.19
CA GLN A 359 -4.06 -27.56 -32.94
C GLN A 359 -3.28 -28.35 -31.86
N ALA A 360 -3.82 -28.82 -30.73
CA ALA A 360 -5.07 -29.51 -30.32
C ALA A 360 -4.99 -31.06 -30.31
N VAL A 361 -5.14 -31.62 -29.09
CA VAL A 361 -5.69 -32.97 -28.70
C VAL A 361 -4.68 -34.17 -28.69
N PRO A 362 -4.79 -35.22 -27.82
CA PRO A 362 -5.85 -35.57 -26.86
C PRO A 362 -5.45 -35.87 -25.39
N GLU A 363 -6.49 -35.85 -24.57
CA GLU A 363 -6.63 -36.52 -23.27
C GLU A 363 -6.41 -38.04 -23.35
N ARG A 364 -5.77 -38.61 -22.32
CA ARG A 364 -5.94 -40.04 -21.96
C ARG A 364 -6.18 -40.16 -20.46
N HIS A 365 -7.43 -40.51 -20.13
CA HIS A 365 -7.77 -41.19 -18.90
C HIS A 365 -7.01 -42.52 -18.81
N VAL A 366 -6.31 -42.73 -17.69
CA VAL A 366 -6.05 -44.07 -17.17
C VAL A 366 -6.41 -44.08 -15.69
N SER A 367 -7.55 -44.71 -15.43
CA SER A 367 -7.93 -45.25 -14.13
C SER A 367 -6.95 -46.38 -13.76
N GLY A 368 -6.46 -46.40 -12.53
CA GLY A 368 -5.49 -47.40 -12.10
C GLY A 368 -5.06 -47.22 -10.65
N ARG A 369 -5.94 -47.61 -9.74
CA ARG A 369 -5.67 -47.88 -8.32
C ARG A 369 -4.55 -48.93 -8.20
N PRO A 370 -3.62 -48.77 -7.24
CA PRO A 370 -3.13 -49.93 -6.52
C PRO A 370 -3.33 -49.74 -5.02
N GLU A 371 -4.15 -50.64 -4.47
CA GLU A 371 -4.01 -51.11 -3.10
C GLU A 371 -2.62 -51.73 -2.94
N ALA A 372 -1.88 -51.36 -1.88
CA ALA A 372 -1.02 -52.29 -1.15
C ALA A 372 -0.43 -51.64 0.11
N SER A 373 -0.81 -52.22 1.24
CA SER A 373 0.11 -52.67 2.29
C SER A 373 0.72 -51.65 3.24
N THR A 374 0.03 -51.53 4.37
CA THR A 374 0.59 -51.37 5.72
C THR A 374 1.89 -52.17 5.95
N PRO A 375 2.84 -51.57 6.69
CA PRO A 375 3.75 -52.31 7.57
C PRO A 375 3.39 -52.10 9.05
N PRO A 376 3.66 -53.07 9.93
CA PRO A 376 3.22 -53.06 11.32
C PRO A 376 4.20 -52.39 12.29
N VAL A 377 3.61 -51.77 13.32
CA VAL A 377 3.96 -51.79 14.76
C VAL A 377 5.43 -51.63 15.17
N SER A 378 5.69 -50.59 15.99
CA SER A 378 6.37 -50.77 17.29
C SER A 378 6.14 -49.59 18.22
N THR A 379 5.42 -49.89 19.29
CA THR A 379 5.24 -49.08 20.50
C THR A 379 6.45 -49.29 21.42
N SER A 380 6.96 -48.21 22.01
CA SER A 380 7.61 -48.25 23.33
C SER A 380 7.57 -46.85 23.96
N PRO A 381 7.10 -46.71 25.22
CA PRO A 381 7.00 -45.45 25.94
C PRO A 381 8.23 -45.22 26.84
N VAL A 382 8.64 -43.97 27.02
CA VAL A 382 9.70 -43.55 27.97
C VAL A 382 9.29 -42.20 28.60
N PRO A 383 9.57 -41.96 29.89
CA PRO A 383 8.57 -41.55 30.88
C PRO A 383 8.62 -40.07 31.32
N ALA A 384 7.56 -39.67 32.02
CA ALA A 384 7.43 -38.40 32.75
C ALA A 384 8.32 -38.32 34.00
N PRO A 385 8.83 -37.14 34.39
CA PRO A 385 9.43 -36.90 35.69
C PRO A 385 8.38 -36.60 36.79
N PRO A 386 8.68 -36.88 38.08
CA PRO A 386 7.71 -36.91 39.18
C PRO A 386 7.42 -35.53 39.80
N PRO A 387 6.31 -35.40 40.57
CA PRO A 387 6.00 -34.20 41.35
C PRO A 387 6.70 -34.26 42.72
N GLY A 388 7.35 -33.16 43.10
CA GLY A 388 7.97 -32.97 44.43
C GLY A 388 7.25 -31.86 45.18
N GLU A 389 6.90 -32.17 46.42
CA GLU A 389 5.95 -31.52 47.32
C GLU A 389 6.36 -30.15 47.89
N ALA A 390 5.32 -29.51 48.43
CA ALA A 390 5.24 -28.27 49.18
C ALA A 390 6.22 -28.13 50.36
N VAL A 391 6.63 -26.88 50.62
CA VAL A 391 6.90 -26.38 51.97
C VAL A 391 6.26 -24.99 52.12
N SER A 392 5.42 -24.87 53.15
CA SER A 392 4.65 -23.71 53.56
C SER A 392 5.45 -22.64 54.33
N GLU A 393 4.92 -21.41 54.26
CA GLU A 393 4.87 -20.35 55.29
C GLU A 393 6.17 -19.69 55.78
N ASN A 394 6.30 -18.38 55.48
CA ASN A 394 6.03 -17.36 56.51
C ASN A 394 5.92 -15.91 56.00
N LEU A 395 4.79 -15.31 56.38
CA LEU A 395 4.50 -13.92 56.74
C LEU A 395 5.68 -12.92 56.82
N ALA A 396 5.59 -11.83 56.05
CA ALA A 396 6.03 -10.48 56.48
C ALA A 396 5.42 -9.35 55.62
N ARG A 397 4.36 -8.74 56.18
CA ARG A 397 3.98 -7.31 56.16
C ARG A 397 4.22 -6.47 54.89
N GLU A 398 3.12 -6.15 54.22
CA GLU A 398 2.95 -4.98 53.37
C GLU A 398 3.07 -3.65 54.17
N PRO A 399 3.68 -2.60 53.60
CA PRO A 399 3.35 -1.23 53.94
C PRO A 399 2.20 -0.73 53.05
N ARG A 400 1.05 -0.49 53.69
CA ARG A 400 -0.08 0.32 53.18
C ARG A 400 0.43 1.66 52.67
N VAL A 401 0.25 1.94 51.38
CA VAL A 401 0.23 3.30 50.83
C VAL A 401 -1.22 3.67 50.56
N ALA A 402 -1.65 4.78 51.17
CA ALA A 402 -3.02 5.26 51.19
C ALA A 402 -3.52 5.66 49.78
N ARG A 403 -4.69 5.15 49.40
CA ARG A 403 -5.53 5.71 48.30
C ARG A 403 -6.08 7.06 48.76
N PRO A 404 -5.94 8.15 47.98
CA PRO A 404 -6.85 9.28 48.10
C PRO A 404 -8.21 8.88 47.52
N ALA A 405 -9.27 9.30 48.21
CA ALA A 405 -10.65 9.06 47.87
C ALA A 405 -11.01 9.58 46.48
N ALA A 406 -11.79 8.78 45.75
CA ALA A 406 -12.47 9.18 44.54
C ALA A 406 -13.56 10.20 44.90
N THR A 407 -13.42 11.42 44.41
CA THR A 407 -14.50 12.40 44.35
C THR A 407 -15.23 12.19 43.04
N GLU A 408 -16.51 11.85 43.13
CA GLU A 408 -17.47 11.85 42.04
C GLU A 408 -17.48 13.20 41.32
N ALA A 409 -17.36 13.20 40.00
CA ALA A 409 -17.75 14.32 39.16
C ALA A 409 -18.37 13.78 37.87
N SER A 410 -19.68 13.96 37.75
CA SER A 410 -20.46 13.70 36.54
C SER A 410 -20.10 14.68 35.41
N PRO A 411 -20.37 14.33 34.14
CA PRO A 411 -19.88 15.05 32.97
C PRO A 411 -20.83 16.18 32.55
N LEU A 412 -20.30 17.39 32.36
CA LEU A 412 -20.97 18.42 31.57
C LEU A 412 -19.95 19.14 30.67
N ALA A 413 -20.41 19.34 29.44
CA ALA A 413 -19.68 19.83 28.28
C ALA A 413 -18.91 21.14 28.50
N SER A 414 -17.79 21.25 27.79
CA SER A 414 -17.44 22.45 27.03
C SER A 414 -16.43 22.09 25.95
N HIS A 415 -16.92 22.00 24.72
CA HIS A 415 -16.09 22.07 23.52
C HIS A 415 -15.39 23.44 23.52
N SER A 416 -14.10 23.45 23.81
CA SER A 416 -13.20 24.52 23.40
C SER A 416 -12.20 23.89 22.46
N GLY A 417 -12.37 24.18 21.16
CA GLY A 417 -11.42 23.80 20.13
C GLY A 417 -10.05 24.30 20.54
N LEU A 418 -9.14 23.38 20.85
CA LEU A 418 -7.75 23.69 21.09
C LEU A 418 -7.17 24.19 19.77
N SER A 419 -7.04 25.51 19.69
CA SER A 419 -6.19 26.16 18.69
C SER A 419 -4.79 25.60 18.85
N ARG A 420 -4.37 24.75 17.91
CA ARG A 420 -2.96 24.38 17.76
C ARG A 420 -2.16 25.65 17.53
N THR A 421 -1.15 25.88 18.36
CA THR A 421 -0.17 26.94 18.16
C THR A 421 0.53 26.76 16.81
N PRO A 422 0.61 27.79 15.96
CA PRO A 422 1.37 27.72 14.70
C PRO A 422 2.86 27.56 15.03
N GLY A 423 3.45 26.41 14.69
CA GLY A 423 4.88 26.16 14.86
C GLY A 423 5.28 24.76 15.31
N GLU A 424 4.32 23.93 15.73
CA GLU A 424 4.61 22.52 16.02
C GLU A 424 4.66 21.73 14.70
N GLU A 425 5.87 21.46 14.21
CA GLU A 425 6.09 20.57 13.06
C GLU A 425 5.32 19.27 13.31
N PRO A 426 4.49 18.80 12.36
CA PRO A 426 3.80 17.52 12.53
C PRO A 426 4.86 16.44 12.79
N PRO A 427 4.67 15.60 13.81
CA PRO A 427 5.66 14.56 14.12
C PRO A 427 5.84 13.69 12.88
N VAL A 428 7.04 13.73 12.29
CA VAL A 428 7.40 12.82 11.21
C VAL A 428 7.50 11.43 11.84
N THR A 429 6.49 10.59 11.60
CA THR A 429 6.39 9.24 12.18
C THR A 429 7.44 8.32 11.56
N ARG A 430 8.68 8.36 12.06
CA ARG A 430 9.73 7.42 11.63
C ARG A 430 9.65 6.12 12.41
N TRP A 431 9.72 5.02 11.68
CA TRP A 431 9.79 3.69 12.29
C TRP A 431 11.21 3.36 12.76
N PRO A 432 11.37 2.78 13.97
CA PRO A 432 12.68 2.51 14.56
C PRO A 432 13.48 1.40 13.84
N GLY A 433 12.90 0.75 12.83
CA GLY A 433 13.52 -0.29 12.00
C GLY A 433 13.75 -1.63 12.72
N LYS A 434 13.55 -1.68 14.05
CA LYS A 434 13.57 -2.92 14.84
C LYS A 434 12.20 -3.61 14.81
N PRO A 435 12.16 -4.95 14.83
CA PRO A 435 10.91 -5.68 14.91
C PRO A 435 10.17 -5.38 16.22
N ILE A 436 8.86 -5.21 16.13
CA ILE A 436 7.95 -5.02 17.27
C ILE A 436 7.27 -6.36 17.53
N ARG A 437 7.31 -6.87 18.77
CA ARG A 437 6.63 -8.11 19.15
C ARG A 437 5.25 -7.78 19.69
N THR A 438 4.23 -8.51 19.27
CA THR A 438 2.84 -8.38 19.73
C THR A 438 2.27 -9.76 20.01
N GLN A 439 1.34 -9.86 20.97
CA GLN A 439 0.53 -11.04 21.21
C GLN A 439 -0.81 -10.99 20.45
N LEU A 440 -1.06 -9.90 19.72
CA LEU A 440 -2.29 -9.62 19.00
C LEU A 440 -2.07 -9.52 17.49
N GLY A 441 -1.13 -10.30 16.95
CA GLY A 441 -0.81 -10.31 15.52
C GLY A 441 -2.02 -10.66 14.65
N GLY A 442 -2.96 -11.43 15.18
CA GLY A 442 -4.18 -11.83 14.49
C GLY A 442 -5.14 -10.67 14.16
N LEU A 443 -4.98 -9.50 14.78
CA LEU A 443 -5.72 -8.28 14.42
C LEU A 443 -5.57 -7.95 12.92
N PHE A 444 -4.39 -8.19 12.34
CA PHE A 444 -4.14 -7.87 10.94
C PHE A 444 -4.91 -8.76 9.96
N TYR A 445 -5.38 -9.94 10.37
CA TYR A 445 -6.28 -10.76 9.55
C TYR A 445 -7.65 -10.11 9.31
N LEU A 446 -8.06 -9.17 10.17
CA LEU A 446 -9.29 -8.41 9.97
C LEU A 446 -9.21 -7.46 8.77
N LEU A 447 -8.02 -7.20 8.22
CA LEU A 447 -7.88 -6.51 6.92
C LEU A 447 -8.50 -7.32 5.79
N ASN A 448 -8.23 -8.63 5.73
CA ASN A 448 -8.85 -9.52 4.74
C ASN A 448 -10.37 -9.62 4.95
N LEU A 449 -10.85 -9.50 6.19
CA LEU A 449 -12.28 -9.37 6.45
C LEU A 449 -12.85 -8.07 5.86
N GLY A 450 -12.20 -6.93 6.11
CA GLY A 450 -12.62 -5.63 5.57
C GLY A 450 -12.68 -5.62 4.04
N LEU A 451 -11.68 -6.23 3.39
CA LEU A 451 -11.63 -6.43 1.94
C LEU A 451 -12.74 -7.38 1.46
N PHE A 452 -12.93 -8.53 2.13
CA PHE A 452 -13.98 -9.49 1.78
C PHE A 452 -15.38 -8.90 1.90
N LEU A 453 -15.59 -8.02 2.87
CA LEU A 453 -16.86 -7.31 3.06
C LEU A 453 -17.03 -6.11 2.12
N GLU A 454 -16.05 -5.83 1.25
CA GLU A 454 -16.01 -4.70 0.33
C GLU A 454 -16.11 -3.34 1.07
N LEU A 455 -15.70 -3.30 2.35
CA LEU A 455 -15.60 -2.07 3.13
C LEU A 455 -14.40 -1.23 2.68
N TYR A 456 -13.37 -1.87 2.15
CA TYR A 456 -12.20 -1.23 1.57
C TYR A 456 -11.94 -1.82 0.19
N GLY A 457 -11.55 -0.98 -0.76
CA GLY A 457 -11.11 -1.43 -2.08
C GLY A 457 -9.75 -2.12 -2.01
N ASP A 458 -9.56 -3.14 -2.83
CA ASP A 458 -8.26 -3.75 -3.09
C ASP A 458 -7.62 -3.17 -4.37
N PHE A 459 -6.49 -3.74 -4.80
CA PHE A 459 -5.84 -3.32 -6.05
C PHE A 459 -6.66 -3.61 -7.31
N SER A 460 -7.67 -4.49 -7.24
CA SER A 460 -8.54 -4.85 -8.36
C SER A 460 -9.76 -3.93 -8.49
N THR A 461 -10.10 -3.21 -7.41
CA THR A 461 -11.24 -2.30 -7.31
C THR A 461 -10.90 -0.92 -6.70
N PRO A 462 -9.83 -0.22 -7.15
CA PRO A 462 -9.36 1.02 -6.50
C PRO A 462 -10.30 2.22 -6.67
N PHE A 463 -11.35 2.10 -7.50
CA PHE A 463 -12.31 3.18 -7.82
C PHE A 463 -13.62 3.08 -7.02
N SER A 464 -13.84 1.98 -6.27
CA SER A 464 -15.00 1.85 -5.40
C SER A 464 -14.79 2.73 -4.16
N PRO A 465 -15.68 3.67 -3.85
CA PRO A 465 -15.56 4.48 -2.64
C PRO A 465 -15.64 3.56 -1.42
N GLY A 466 -14.49 3.27 -0.81
CA GLY A 466 -14.40 2.52 0.43
C GLY A 466 -14.90 3.34 1.63
N LEU A 467 -14.95 2.69 2.78
CA LEU A 467 -15.26 3.31 4.05
C LEU A 467 -14.27 4.45 4.33
N ALA A 468 -14.78 5.65 4.60
CA ALA A 468 -13.95 6.82 4.91
C ALA A 468 -13.20 6.71 6.27
N LEU A 469 -13.53 5.70 7.08
CA LEU A 469 -12.83 5.36 8.31
C LEU A 469 -11.42 4.83 7.98
N PRO A 470 -10.33 5.40 8.53
CA PRO A 470 -8.98 4.86 8.35
C PRO A 470 -8.92 3.37 8.68
N VAL A 471 -8.30 2.58 7.80
CA VAL A 471 -8.29 1.11 7.95
C VAL A 471 -7.66 0.65 9.26
N TRP A 472 -6.69 1.41 9.79
CA TRP A 472 -6.04 1.14 11.07
C TRP A 472 -6.94 1.44 12.28
N ASP A 473 -7.80 2.47 12.17
CA ASP A 473 -8.83 2.75 13.16
C ASP A 473 -9.93 1.71 13.12
N PHE A 474 -10.29 1.21 11.94
CA PHE A 474 -11.18 0.05 11.80
C PHE A 474 -10.63 -1.18 12.54
N LEU A 475 -9.34 -1.51 12.37
CA LEU A 475 -8.72 -2.60 13.14
C LEU A 475 -8.76 -2.34 14.65
N THR A 476 -8.50 -1.09 15.07
CA THR A 476 -8.53 -0.70 16.48
C THR A 476 -9.94 -0.87 17.07
N LEU A 477 -10.96 -0.36 16.38
CA LEU A 477 -12.36 -0.37 16.83
C LEU A 477 -12.95 -1.78 16.86
N LEU A 478 -12.67 -2.61 15.85
CA LEU A 478 -13.10 -4.01 15.83
C LEU A 478 -12.32 -4.83 16.85
N GLY A 479 -10.99 -4.67 16.91
CA GLY A 479 -10.11 -5.38 17.84
C GLY A 479 -10.57 -5.24 19.28
N HIS A 480 -10.76 -4.00 19.75
CA HIS A 480 -11.24 -3.73 21.11
C HIS A 480 -12.59 -4.36 21.44
N ARG A 481 -13.46 -4.58 20.44
CA ARG A 481 -14.79 -5.17 20.67
C ARG A 481 -14.84 -6.67 20.48
N LEU A 482 -13.94 -7.23 19.68
CA LEU A 482 -13.88 -8.68 19.44
C LEU A 482 -13.07 -9.39 20.53
N LEU A 483 -12.08 -8.73 21.12
CA LEU A 483 -11.33 -9.22 22.26
C LEU A 483 -12.19 -9.33 23.52
N VAL A 484 -11.91 -10.36 24.33
CA VAL A 484 -12.51 -10.51 25.66
C VAL A 484 -11.70 -9.73 26.69
N GLU A 485 -10.37 -9.84 26.63
CA GLU A 485 -9.44 -9.03 27.41
C GLU A 485 -8.87 -7.92 26.53
N ALA A 486 -8.87 -6.68 27.01
CA ALA A 486 -8.52 -5.55 26.17
C ALA A 486 -7.02 -5.48 25.79
N HIS A 487 -6.15 -6.26 26.46
CA HIS A 487 -4.69 -6.28 26.26
C HIS A 487 -4.10 -4.88 26.01
N ARG A 488 -4.46 -3.91 26.87
CA ARG A 488 -4.20 -2.48 26.63
C ARG A 488 -2.71 -2.13 26.55
N GLU A 489 -1.86 -2.97 27.11
CA GLU A 489 -0.40 -2.79 27.14
C GLU A 489 0.30 -3.39 25.91
N ASP A 490 -0.43 -4.09 25.02
CA ASP A 490 0.18 -4.65 23.81
C ASP A 490 0.64 -3.53 22.86
N PRO A 491 1.89 -3.57 22.37
CA PRO A 491 2.45 -2.51 21.54
C PRO A 491 1.77 -2.36 20.16
N VAL A 492 0.91 -3.30 19.74
CA VAL A 492 0.16 -3.18 18.49
C VAL A 492 -0.74 -1.95 18.47
N TRP A 493 -1.27 -1.52 19.63
CA TRP A 493 -2.18 -0.37 19.70
C TRP A 493 -1.44 0.93 19.35
N ASP A 494 -0.23 1.12 19.86
CA ASP A 494 0.66 2.21 19.48
C ASP A 494 1.02 2.16 17.99
N VAL A 495 1.23 0.95 17.45
CA VAL A 495 1.51 0.77 16.02
C VAL A 495 0.31 1.20 15.18
N LEU A 496 -0.91 0.76 15.51
CA LEU A 496 -2.13 1.12 14.79
C LEU A 496 -2.44 2.63 14.89
N GLU A 497 -2.22 3.24 16.05
CA GLU A 497 -2.37 4.69 16.24
C GLU A 497 -1.42 5.49 15.34
N ARG A 498 -0.14 5.11 15.33
CA ARG A 498 0.88 5.74 14.46
C ARG A 498 0.59 5.50 12.97
N LEU A 499 0.14 4.31 12.60
CA LEU A 499 -0.23 3.98 11.22
C LEU A 499 -1.46 4.77 10.75
N ALA A 500 -2.42 5.03 11.65
CA ALA A 500 -3.58 5.88 11.39
C ALA A 500 -3.23 7.37 11.23
N GLY A 501 -2.02 7.79 11.60
CA GLY A 501 -1.62 9.20 11.64
C GLY A 501 -2.38 9.99 12.71
N ARG A 502 -2.89 9.32 13.75
CA ARG A 502 -3.57 9.97 14.87
C ARG A 502 -2.57 10.72 15.74
N ALA A 503 -2.97 11.89 16.21
CA ALA A 503 -2.21 12.58 17.25
C ALA A 503 -2.33 11.79 18.56
N PRO A 504 -1.29 11.82 19.43
CA PRO A 504 -1.36 11.13 20.71
C PRO A 504 -2.63 11.48 21.51
N GLY A 505 -3.43 10.45 21.83
CA GLY A 505 -4.66 10.61 22.61
C GLY A 505 -5.93 10.93 21.82
N THR A 506 -5.84 11.12 20.49
CA THR A 506 -7.01 11.21 19.60
C THR A 506 -7.72 9.84 19.55
N PRO A 507 -9.04 9.75 19.81
CA PRO A 507 -9.76 8.48 19.74
C PRO A 507 -9.83 7.93 18.30
N PRO A 508 -9.86 6.59 18.13
CA PRO A 508 -10.00 5.99 16.80
C PRO A 508 -11.38 6.32 16.20
N GLY A 509 -11.40 6.64 14.90
CA GLY A 509 -12.61 7.02 14.17
C GLY A 509 -13.02 8.48 14.32
N GLU A 510 -12.14 9.35 14.86
CA GLU A 510 -12.39 10.79 14.87
C GLU A 510 -12.57 11.34 13.44
N GLY A 511 -13.62 12.12 13.22
CA GLY A 511 -13.96 12.69 11.91
C GLY A 511 -14.62 11.72 10.92
N PHE A 512 -14.84 10.45 11.31
CA PHE A 512 -15.65 9.53 10.52
C PHE A 512 -17.14 9.79 10.76
N GLU A 513 -17.89 10.01 9.68
CA GLU A 513 -19.34 10.19 9.70
C GLU A 513 -20.03 8.90 9.26
N PRO A 514 -20.49 8.04 10.20
CA PRO A 514 -21.18 6.81 9.84
C PRO A 514 -22.59 7.09 9.28
N PRO A 515 -23.14 6.17 8.46
CA PRO A 515 -24.50 6.30 7.96
C PRO A 515 -25.53 6.34 9.09
N ALA A 516 -26.64 7.04 8.86
CA ALA A 516 -27.75 7.15 9.81
C ALA A 516 -28.69 5.93 9.80
N GLU A 517 -28.56 5.07 8.80
CA GLU A 517 -29.40 3.90 8.54
C GLU A 517 -28.53 2.67 8.27
N TRP A 518 -29.10 1.50 8.53
CA TRP A 518 -28.43 0.22 8.35
C TRP A 518 -29.28 -0.76 7.55
N ARG A 519 -28.66 -1.32 6.52
CA ARG A 519 -29.17 -2.46 5.76
C ARG A 519 -27.98 -3.36 5.44
N VAL A 520 -28.01 -4.61 5.90
CA VAL A 520 -26.96 -5.58 5.58
C VAL A 520 -26.97 -5.82 4.06
N PRO A 521 -25.83 -5.73 3.35
CA PRO A 521 -25.78 -6.06 1.93
C PRO A 521 -26.27 -7.51 1.68
N PRO A 522 -27.10 -7.78 0.67
CA PRO A 522 -27.63 -9.13 0.45
C PRO A 522 -26.55 -10.21 0.19
N SER A 523 -25.37 -9.81 -0.27
CA SER A 523 -24.20 -10.70 -0.43
C SER A 523 -23.65 -11.20 0.91
N TRP A 524 -23.76 -10.40 1.97
CA TRP A 524 -23.27 -10.72 3.32
C TRP A 524 -24.08 -11.84 4.00
N LEU A 525 -25.33 -12.05 3.59
CA LEU A 525 -26.16 -13.14 4.12
C LEU A 525 -25.90 -14.50 3.48
N ARG A 526 -25.02 -14.59 2.46
CA ARG A 526 -24.66 -15.87 1.80
C ARG A 526 -24.25 -17.00 2.76
N PRO A 527 -23.55 -16.75 3.88
CA PRO A 527 -23.21 -17.80 4.85
C PRO A 527 -24.40 -18.26 5.70
N PHE A 528 -25.44 -17.44 5.83
CA PHE A 528 -26.58 -17.63 6.75
C PHE A 528 -27.85 -18.01 5.99
N ARG A 529 -27.82 -19.13 5.26
CA ARG A 529 -28.96 -19.59 4.42
C ARG A 529 -29.99 -20.45 5.13
N GLU A 530 -29.76 -20.69 6.42
CA GLU A 530 -30.64 -21.54 7.22
C GLU A 530 -32.00 -20.84 7.40
N PRO A 531 -33.12 -21.57 7.23
CA PRO A 531 -34.44 -21.00 7.44
C PRO A 531 -34.61 -20.58 8.90
N GLY A 532 -35.13 -19.38 9.13
CA GLY A 532 -35.28 -18.88 10.48
C GLY A 532 -36.30 -17.75 10.62
N ASN A 533 -36.72 -17.52 11.85
CA ASN A 533 -37.64 -16.44 12.20
C ASN A 533 -36.86 -15.18 12.51
N TRP A 534 -36.97 -14.18 11.63
CA TRP A 534 -36.37 -12.87 11.83
C TRP A 534 -37.32 -12.03 12.68
N ARG A 535 -36.82 -11.54 13.80
CA ARG A 535 -37.64 -10.78 14.76
C ARG A 535 -37.63 -9.32 14.38
N TRP A 536 -38.77 -8.66 14.42
CA TRP A 536 -38.85 -7.22 14.21
C TRP A 536 -39.59 -6.52 15.34
N ASP A 537 -39.19 -5.29 15.61
CA ASP A 537 -39.79 -4.43 16.62
C ASP A 537 -39.56 -2.94 16.28
N VAL A 538 -40.40 -2.07 16.84
CA VAL A 538 -40.22 -0.62 16.80
C VAL A 538 -39.87 -0.15 18.20
N VAL A 539 -38.62 0.28 18.37
CA VAL A 539 -38.05 0.44 19.70
C VAL A 539 -37.98 1.92 20.10
N PRO A 540 -38.57 2.36 21.24
CA PRO A 540 -38.43 3.72 21.78
C PRO A 540 -37.06 3.95 22.47
N PRO A 541 -36.57 5.19 22.61
CA PRO A 541 -37.27 6.48 22.40
C PRO A 541 -37.21 7.03 20.96
N VAL A 542 -36.26 6.55 20.15
CA VAL A 542 -36.13 6.96 18.75
C VAL A 542 -36.90 5.94 17.92
N HIS A 543 -38.15 6.25 17.56
CA HIS A 543 -39.03 5.37 16.75
C HIS A 543 -38.30 4.85 15.50
N ARG A 544 -37.64 3.69 15.63
CA ARG A 544 -36.84 3.05 14.60
C ARG A 544 -37.28 1.60 14.47
N LEU A 545 -37.48 1.18 13.23
CA LEU A 545 -37.76 -0.20 12.89
C LEU A 545 -36.46 -0.98 12.92
N ARG A 546 -36.44 -2.08 13.67
CA ARG A 546 -35.31 -3.00 13.76
C ARG A 546 -35.72 -4.39 13.35
N VAL A 547 -34.88 -5.05 12.55
CA VAL A 547 -35.04 -6.46 12.16
C VAL A 547 -33.79 -7.24 12.56
N LEU A 548 -33.95 -8.21 13.46
CA LEU A 548 -32.90 -9.05 14.02
C LEU A 548 -32.86 -10.43 13.37
N HIS A 549 -31.67 -10.81 12.89
CA HIS A 549 -31.38 -12.15 12.40
C HIS A 549 -31.24 -13.13 13.59
N PRO A 550 -31.65 -14.42 13.46
CA PRO A 550 -31.47 -15.45 14.50
C PRO A 550 -30.03 -15.61 15.01
N ALA A 551 -29.04 -15.25 14.18
CA ALA A 551 -27.62 -15.27 14.53
C ALA A 551 -27.16 -14.06 15.37
N GLY A 552 -28.08 -13.21 15.83
CA GLY A 552 -27.79 -12.16 16.81
C GLY A 552 -27.30 -10.83 16.25
N PHE A 553 -27.51 -10.55 14.96
CA PHE A 553 -27.16 -9.27 14.33
C PHE A 553 -28.37 -8.62 13.65
N LEU A 554 -28.36 -7.29 13.55
CA LEU A 554 -29.42 -6.54 12.87
C LEU A 554 -29.23 -6.61 11.35
N VAL A 555 -30.30 -6.98 10.65
CA VAL A 555 -30.38 -6.95 9.18
C VAL A 555 -30.77 -5.56 8.70
N VAL A 556 -31.70 -4.92 9.40
CA VAL A 556 -32.23 -3.60 9.08
C VAL A 556 -32.36 -2.78 10.36
N GLU A 557 -31.91 -1.52 10.32
CA GLU A 557 -32.30 -0.48 11.28
C GLU A 557 -32.50 0.86 10.57
N VAL A 558 -33.75 1.32 10.55
CA VAL A 558 -34.19 2.52 9.81
C VAL A 558 -35.18 3.32 10.65
N PRO A 559 -35.38 4.64 10.40
CA PRO A 559 -36.50 5.39 10.98
C PRO A 559 -37.83 4.65 10.76
N ALA A 560 -38.64 4.51 11.80
CA ALA A 560 -39.96 3.92 11.66
C ALA A 560 -40.90 4.95 11.05
N ASP A 561 -41.66 4.51 10.05
CA ASP A 561 -42.72 5.33 9.48
C ASP A 561 -43.90 5.39 10.45
N SER A 562 -44.74 6.44 10.34
CA SER A 562 -45.98 6.57 11.12
C SER A 562 -47.07 5.56 10.73
N GLY A 563 -46.79 4.69 9.76
CA GLY A 563 -47.70 3.69 9.20
C GLY A 563 -47.57 2.31 9.85
N ASP A 564 -47.93 1.27 9.09
CA ASP A 564 -47.86 -0.12 9.53
C ASP A 564 -46.39 -0.62 9.54
N ALA A 565 -45.84 -0.79 10.74
CA ALA A 565 -44.49 -1.27 10.96
C ALA A 565 -44.22 -2.66 10.36
N GLU A 566 -45.25 -3.53 10.29
CA GLU A 566 -45.10 -4.85 9.67
C GLU A 566 -44.95 -4.71 8.15
N ALA A 567 -45.73 -3.82 7.53
CA ALA A 567 -45.61 -3.52 6.11
C ALA A 567 -44.24 -2.93 5.78
N GLN A 568 -43.74 -2.01 6.61
CA GLN A 568 -42.39 -1.44 6.45
C GLN A 568 -41.31 -2.53 6.58
N ALA A 569 -41.41 -3.42 7.59
CA ALA A 569 -40.47 -4.54 7.75
C ALA A 569 -40.44 -5.48 6.54
N ARG A 570 -41.60 -5.80 5.96
CA ARG A 570 -41.68 -6.62 4.73
C ARG A 570 -41.06 -5.91 3.54
N HIS A 571 -41.30 -4.60 3.39
CA HIS A 571 -40.72 -3.81 2.31
C HIS A 571 -39.19 -3.78 2.39
N GLU A 572 -38.66 -3.42 3.56
CA GLU A 572 -37.22 -3.35 3.81
C GLU A 572 -36.53 -4.72 3.69
N CYS A 573 -37.23 -5.80 4.04
CA CYS A 573 -36.71 -7.16 3.89
C CYS A 573 -36.90 -7.77 2.49
N GLY A 574 -37.61 -7.08 1.58
CA GLY A 574 -37.88 -7.53 0.22
C GLY A 574 -36.64 -8.02 -0.54
N PRO A 575 -35.51 -7.28 -0.55
CA PRO A 575 -34.26 -7.69 -1.22
C PRO A 575 -33.66 -9.02 -0.75
N TYR A 576 -34.04 -9.51 0.44
CA TYR A 576 -33.52 -10.76 1.03
C TYR A 576 -34.39 -11.99 0.72
N SER A 577 -35.68 -11.79 0.44
CA SER A 577 -36.69 -12.86 0.30
C SER A 577 -36.38 -13.91 -0.77
N GLY A 578 -35.66 -13.53 -1.83
CA GLY A 578 -35.21 -14.44 -2.90
C GLY A 578 -33.84 -15.09 -2.68
N ARG A 579 -33.17 -14.81 -1.54
CA ARG A 579 -31.78 -15.23 -1.26
C ARG A 579 -31.66 -16.11 -0.04
N VAL A 580 -32.48 -15.85 0.98
CA VAL A 580 -32.50 -16.58 2.25
C VAL A 580 -33.97 -16.86 2.60
N PRO A 581 -34.35 -18.09 2.98
CA PRO A 581 -35.67 -18.36 3.50
C PRO A 581 -35.81 -17.78 4.91
N PHE A 582 -36.78 -16.91 5.15
CA PHE A 582 -37.10 -16.41 6.50
C PHE A 582 -38.58 -16.10 6.65
N ALA A 583 -39.04 -16.08 7.90
CA ALA A 583 -40.34 -15.53 8.27
C ALA A 583 -40.12 -14.33 9.20
N LEU A 584 -40.87 -13.25 8.98
CA LEU A 584 -40.87 -12.10 9.88
C LEU A 584 -41.84 -12.36 11.02
N VAL A 585 -41.36 -12.21 12.25
CA VAL A 585 -42.19 -12.35 13.45
C VAL A 585 -42.03 -11.12 14.34
N PRO A 586 -43.11 -10.55 14.88
CA PRO A 586 -42.99 -9.49 15.88
C PRO A 586 -42.33 -10.07 17.14
N GLY A 587 -41.44 -9.31 17.78
CA GLY A 587 -40.85 -9.72 19.04
C GLY A 587 -39.95 -8.67 19.67
N ALA A 588 -40.12 -8.45 20.98
CA ALA A 588 -39.42 -7.41 21.71
C ALA A 588 -37.90 -7.46 21.50
N LEU A 589 -37.33 -6.34 21.05
CA LEU A 589 -35.90 -6.16 20.90
C LEU A 589 -35.37 -5.22 21.98
N SER A 590 -34.16 -5.49 22.48
CA SER A 590 -33.53 -4.64 23.48
C SER A 590 -33.31 -3.23 22.93
N SER A 591 -33.75 -2.22 23.67
CA SER A 591 -33.39 -0.83 23.40
C SER A 591 -32.06 -0.50 24.06
N PRO A 592 -31.06 0.04 23.35
CA PRO A 592 -30.01 0.81 24.01
C PRO A 592 -30.71 2.01 24.66
N GLY A 593 -30.57 2.17 25.98
CA GLY A 593 -31.30 3.20 26.73
C GLY A 593 -31.20 4.59 26.11
N ASP A 594 -30.04 5.23 26.27
CA ASP A 594 -29.73 6.50 25.60
C ASP A 594 -29.35 6.29 24.14
N GLU A 595 -29.62 7.28 23.27
CA GLU A 595 -29.20 7.21 21.87
C GLU A 595 -27.66 7.24 21.82
N PRO A 596 -27.02 6.13 21.39
CA PRO A 596 -25.56 6.07 21.36
C PRO A 596 -25.01 7.06 20.34
N ALA A 597 -23.78 7.52 20.58
CA ALA A 597 -23.06 8.34 19.60
C ALA A 597 -23.06 7.66 18.22
N PRO A 598 -23.07 8.41 17.10
CA PRO A 598 -23.22 7.84 15.76
C PRO A 598 -22.24 6.68 15.46
N LEU A 599 -20.99 6.81 15.90
CA LEU A 599 -19.97 5.77 15.75
C LEU A 599 -20.31 4.50 16.54
N GLU A 600 -20.73 4.64 17.80
CA GLU A 600 -21.14 3.52 18.65
C GLU A 600 -22.37 2.81 18.09
N ARG A 601 -23.32 3.57 17.54
CA ARG A 601 -24.48 3.00 16.83
C ARG A 601 -24.04 2.14 15.65
N TRP A 602 -23.16 2.67 14.80
CA TRP A 602 -22.67 1.97 13.61
C TRP A 602 -21.87 0.71 13.98
N LEU A 603 -21.03 0.79 15.02
CA LEU A 603 -20.32 -0.38 15.54
C LEU A 603 -21.27 -1.41 16.15
N GLY A 604 -22.36 -0.96 16.77
CA GLY A 604 -23.46 -1.80 17.24
C GLY A 604 -24.15 -2.59 16.12
N TRP A 605 -24.11 -2.10 14.88
CA TRP A 605 -24.59 -2.85 13.72
C TRP A 605 -23.54 -3.82 13.18
N LEU A 606 -22.32 -3.32 12.97
CA LEU A 606 -21.27 -4.05 12.26
C LEU A 606 -20.69 -5.20 13.09
N VAL A 607 -20.38 -4.95 14.37
CA VAL A 607 -19.63 -5.90 15.21
C VAL A 607 -20.39 -7.20 15.45
N PRO A 608 -21.71 -7.20 15.75
CA PRO A 608 -22.47 -8.44 15.88
C PRO A 608 -22.46 -9.28 14.60
N TYR A 609 -22.60 -8.64 13.43
CA TYR A 609 -22.52 -9.33 12.16
C TYR A 609 -21.12 -9.93 11.93
N VAL A 610 -20.07 -9.14 12.14
CA VAL A 610 -18.67 -9.58 12.01
C VAL A 610 -18.40 -10.78 12.92
N ARG A 611 -18.83 -10.71 14.18
CA ARG A 611 -18.66 -11.80 15.15
C ARG A 611 -19.34 -13.07 14.65
N ALA A 612 -20.63 -13.01 14.31
CA ALA A 612 -21.37 -14.17 13.81
C ALA A 612 -20.75 -14.76 12.53
N ARG A 613 -20.25 -13.89 11.64
CA ARG A 613 -19.60 -14.28 10.38
C ARG A 613 -18.30 -15.03 10.63
N LEU A 614 -17.44 -14.49 11.50
CA LEU A 614 -16.15 -15.08 11.86
C LEU A 614 -16.33 -16.38 12.64
N GLN A 615 -17.27 -16.42 13.60
CA GLN A 615 -17.64 -17.62 14.33
C GLN A 615 -17.99 -18.77 13.39
N ARG A 616 -18.86 -18.49 12.41
CA ARG A 616 -19.26 -19.48 11.40
C ARG A 616 -18.12 -19.86 10.46
N ALA A 617 -17.25 -18.92 10.08
CA ALA A 617 -16.12 -19.18 9.20
C ALA A 617 -15.02 -20.03 9.87
N LEU A 618 -14.80 -19.84 11.17
CA LEU A 618 -13.77 -20.52 11.94
C LEU A 618 -14.28 -21.76 12.69
N GLY A 619 -15.60 -22.00 12.70
CA GLY A 619 -16.21 -23.12 13.41
C GLY A 619 -16.13 -22.97 14.93
N VAL A 620 -16.23 -21.74 15.45
CA VAL A 620 -16.17 -21.43 16.89
C VAL A 620 -17.52 -20.92 17.39
N GLU A 621 -18.01 -21.49 18.49
CA GLU A 621 -19.33 -21.13 19.05
C GLU A 621 -19.24 -20.02 20.10
N GLU A 622 -18.15 -19.98 20.87
CA GLU A 622 -17.98 -19.04 21.98
C GLU A 622 -17.18 -17.78 21.59
N PRO A 623 -17.59 -16.58 22.04
CA PRO A 623 -16.84 -15.34 21.81
C PRO A 623 -15.37 -15.39 22.29
N ALA A 624 -15.11 -16.03 23.43
CA ALA A 624 -13.74 -16.20 23.95
C ALA A 624 -12.89 -17.17 23.12
N ALA A 625 -13.52 -18.16 22.48
CA ALA A 625 -12.82 -19.01 21.52
C ALA A 625 -12.47 -18.23 20.25
N LEU A 626 -13.34 -17.31 19.79
CA LEU A 626 -13.05 -16.45 18.64
C LEU A 626 -11.81 -15.58 18.87
N ALA A 627 -11.71 -14.89 20.01
CA ALA A 627 -10.56 -14.03 20.33
C ALA A 627 -9.24 -14.82 20.33
N ARG A 628 -9.21 -15.96 21.03
CA ARG A 628 -8.05 -16.86 21.08
C ARG A 628 -7.66 -17.43 19.72
N VAL A 629 -8.63 -17.88 18.93
CA VAL A 629 -8.35 -18.53 17.63
C VAL A 629 -7.94 -17.51 16.59
N LEU A 630 -8.50 -16.30 16.58
CA LEU A 630 -8.29 -15.35 15.50
C LEU A 630 -7.31 -14.23 15.83
N LEU A 631 -7.36 -13.67 17.05
CA LEU A 631 -6.71 -12.40 17.38
C LEU A 631 -5.42 -12.58 18.19
N GLU A 632 -5.44 -13.50 19.17
CA GLU A 632 -4.35 -13.72 20.13
C GLU A 632 -3.25 -14.61 19.54
N HIS A 633 -2.46 -14.03 18.63
CA HIS A 633 -1.31 -14.66 17.99
C HIS A 633 -0.03 -13.87 18.26
N GLU A 634 1.02 -14.56 18.70
CA GLU A 634 2.35 -13.95 18.73
C GLU A 634 2.83 -13.64 17.31
N ALA A 635 3.23 -12.40 17.07
CA ALA A 635 3.78 -11.98 15.78
C ALA A 635 4.93 -10.98 15.96
N ARG A 636 5.82 -10.96 14.96
CA ARG A 636 6.81 -9.89 14.80
C ARG A 636 6.38 -8.97 13.66
N LEU A 637 6.29 -7.68 13.95
CA LEU A 637 5.95 -6.65 12.98
C LEU A 637 7.23 -5.95 12.51
N HIS A 638 7.46 -5.95 11.20
CA HIS A 638 8.41 -5.06 10.56
C HIS A 638 7.64 -3.96 9.84
N VAL A 639 7.81 -2.73 10.30
CA VAL A 639 7.11 -1.56 9.76
C VAL A 639 8.13 -0.60 9.18
N THR A 640 7.88 -0.18 7.94
CA THR A 640 8.63 0.85 7.25
C THR A 640 7.68 1.94 6.76
N GLU A 641 8.20 2.91 6.02
CA GLU A 641 7.34 3.93 5.43
C GLU A 641 6.35 3.32 4.44
N ALA A 642 6.74 2.31 3.65
CA ALA A 642 5.89 1.73 2.62
C ALA A 642 5.42 0.28 2.86
N HIS A 643 5.91 -0.40 3.90
CA HIS A 643 5.59 -1.81 4.18
C HIS A 643 5.17 -2.04 5.64
N LEU A 644 4.27 -3.01 5.80
CA LEU A 644 3.94 -3.70 7.04
C LEU A 644 4.05 -5.20 6.77
N ASP A 645 5.12 -5.80 7.25
CA ASP A 645 5.35 -7.24 7.19
C ASP A 645 5.02 -7.84 8.57
N VAL A 646 4.04 -8.76 8.62
CA VAL A 646 3.61 -9.44 9.84
C VAL A 646 4.09 -10.88 9.78
N LEU A 647 5.03 -11.23 10.64
CA LEU A 647 5.67 -12.54 10.68
C LEU A 647 5.02 -13.37 11.79
N PHE A 648 4.41 -14.49 11.40
CA PHE A 648 3.84 -15.50 12.28
C PHE A 648 4.74 -16.74 12.33
N SER A 649 4.70 -17.45 13.45
CA SER A 649 5.25 -18.80 13.56
C SER A 649 4.38 -19.76 12.78
N LEU A 650 4.97 -20.52 11.85
CA LEU A 650 4.25 -21.55 11.08
C LEU A 650 3.72 -22.65 12.00
N ALA A 651 4.41 -22.94 13.11
CA ALA A 651 4.00 -23.96 14.07
C ALA A 651 2.71 -23.61 14.82
N ASP A 652 2.40 -22.32 14.93
CA ASP A 652 1.30 -21.82 15.76
C ASP A 652 0.07 -21.38 14.94
N LEU A 653 0.13 -21.46 13.60
CA LEU A 653 -0.96 -21.01 12.74
C LEU A 653 -2.18 -21.95 12.81
N PRO A 654 -3.36 -21.49 13.26
CA PRO A 654 -4.55 -22.32 13.31
C PRO A 654 -5.08 -22.59 11.90
N LEU A 655 -5.24 -23.88 11.55
CA LEU A 655 -5.83 -24.32 10.29
C LEU A 655 -7.18 -23.64 9.93
N PRO A 656 -8.08 -23.33 10.89
CA PRO A 656 -9.32 -22.61 10.58
C PRO A 656 -9.10 -21.25 9.90
N ILE A 657 -8.02 -20.51 10.24
CA ILE A 657 -7.70 -19.22 9.62
C ILE A 657 -7.37 -19.42 8.13
N ARG A 658 -6.54 -20.44 7.83
CA ARG A 658 -6.19 -20.80 6.44
C ARG A 658 -7.39 -21.20 5.62
N PHE A 659 -8.29 -22.03 6.16
CA PHE A 659 -9.51 -22.44 5.46
C PHE A 659 -10.47 -21.27 5.24
N ALA A 660 -10.55 -20.34 6.20
CA ALA A 660 -11.32 -19.11 6.04
C ALA A 660 -10.67 -18.12 5.05
N GLY A 661 -9.40 -18.31 4.69
CA GLY A 661 -8.64 -17.44 3.79
C GLY A 661 -8.32 -16.07 4.39
N LEU A 662 -8.33 -15.95 5.72
CA LEU A 662 -8.14 -14.68 6.43
C LEU A 662 -6.68 -14.21 6.49
N ASP A 663 -5.77 -15.10 6.17
CA ASP A 663 -4.31 -14.93 6.22
C ASP A 663 -3.71 -14.94 4.80
N ARG A 664 -4.51 -14.61 3.79
CA ARG A 664 -4.04 -14.39 2.41
C ARG A 664 -3.18 -13.13 2.36
N ASP A 665 -2.11 -13.18 1.58
CA ASP A 665 -1.30 -12.00 1.32
C ASP A 665 -2.10 -10.91 0.61
N ILE A 666 -2.08 -9.72 1.19
CA ILE A 666 -2.85 -8.56 0.70
C ILE A 666 -2.04 -7.82 -0.39
N GLY A 667 -0.74 -7.68 -0.20
CA GLY A 667 0.09 -6.87 -1.07
C GLY A 667 -0.20 -5.38 -0.87
N TRP A 668 -0.28 -4.60 -1.96
CA TRP A 668 -0.58 -3.16 -1.85
C TRP A 668 -2.04 -2.93 -1.45
N LEU A 669 -2.25 -2.20 -0.35
CA LEU A 669 -3.57 -1.80 0.11
C LEU A 669 -3.68 -0.26 0.08
N PRO A 670 -4.45 0.32 -0.87
CA PRO A 670 -4.57 1.78 -1.00
C PRO A 670 -5.03 2.48 0.28
N ALA A 671 -6.03 1.92 0.97
CA ALA A 671 -6.56 2.46 2.22
C ALA A 671 -5.54 2.47 3.38
N ALA A 672 -4.52 1.61 3.31
CA ALA A 672 -3.41 1.56 4.26
C ALA A 672 -2.24 2.45 3.84
N GLY A 673 -2.17 2.85 2.57
CA GLY A 673 -1.04 3.56 1.95
C GLY A 673 0.26 2.76 2.00
N ARG A 674 0.19 1.43 2.13
CA ARG A 674 1.33 0.52 2.35
C ARG A 674 1.09 -0.85 1.74
N HIS A 675 2.17 -1.59 1.51
CA HIS A 675 2.12 -3.03 1.33
C HIS A 675 1.91 -3.73 2.67
N VAL A 676 0.96 -4.65 2.74
CA VAL A 676 0.71 -5.52 3.90
C VAL A 676 0.93 -6.96 3.47
N ARG A 677 1.83 -7.67 4.17
CA ARG A 677 2.16 -9.07 3.88
C ARG A 677 2.19 -9.93 5.12
N PHE A 678 1.80 -11.18 4.96
CA PHE A 678 1.86 -12.20 5.99
C PHE A 678 2.96 -13.19 5.67
N HIS A 679 3.92 -13.31 6.58
CA HIS A 679 5.04 -14.24 6.45
C HIS A 679 4.88 -15.34 7.50
N PHE A 680 5.14 -16.58 7.12
CA PHE A 680 5.04 -17.74 8.01
C PHE A 680 6.39 -18.44 8.05
N GLU A 681 7.06 -18.38 9.20
CA GLU A 681 8.44 -18.87 9.40
C GLU A 681 8.52 -20.11 10.30
#